data_AF-A0A1C6EGZ6-F1
#
_entry.id   AF-A0A1C6EGZ6-F1
#
_cell.length_a   1.000
_cell.length_b   1.000
_cell.length_c   1.000
_cell.angle_alpha   90.00
_cell.angle_beta   90.00
_cell.angle_gamma   90.00
#
_symmetry.space_group_name_H-M   'P 1'
#
loop_
_entity.id
_entity.type
_entity.pdbx_description
1 polymer ?
#
loop_
_entity_poly.entity_id
_entity_poly.type
_entity_poly.pdbx_seq_one_letter_code
_entity_poly.pdbx_strand_id
1 'polypeptide(L)'
;MTLGHTMKNYKKENLMHDVITGIIIMAVSIPISMGYSQIAGLPAVYGLYGSVFPIILFALFSTSPQFIFGVDAAPAALVGSALLGMNIQSGSKEALAVVPVITFFVAIWLIAFYLMHAGKLVNYISAPVMGGFITGICSTIILMQVPKLMGGTAGTGELLELLEHIEKTAEQINLPSLILGIFSLVILLAAKKIMPKFPMAVVMMAAGAVLTQILPMKEWEIKTLDAVSPGLPRWSFPDLTLVPMDEVVTISLSVAVVIMAETLLAENNFAQKNGYRINDNQELFAFAAGNLVAALTGCCPINGSVSRTAMGEQYQGKTQLMSIVAGLSMIILLLCGTGFIGYLPIPVLTAIVISALLGATEFELAVKLWKVSRTECFIFWGAFIGVLLLGTINGVLIGIILSFAEMVIRSSKPASCFLGIQPGHKHFRDIAESSQIHEIEGIVIYRFSSNLFFANAGVLQQDIEQELERRGNIKAVILDASGIGSIDITAADRLEILYKSLKEQGIKFYITEHIAGLNEQMRKLGIGYLIEEGCVRRTIHIALKDMGIKRPYPLEGGVDNEERSASRKRVDNRMQEFVWAFGSDTEEQIEKQIVHQIEQLKQNGDVEKLLHGSWSHMEAFDEDEWLEHLEEHLKEIVNISGKDERTLAARFEEHRREIHERIMKEQPELAQRFKERRHRLDEHLKERRPEVYDLVVSFREMEKKKDLE
;
A
#
# COMPACT_ATOMS: atom_id res chain seq x y z
N MET A 1 27.17 2.30 -20.10
CA MET A 1 26.62 3.38 -19.27
C MET A 1 25.70 4.20 -20.15
N THR A 2 24.42 4.30 -19.79
CA THR A 2 23.43 4.97 -20.62
C THR A 2 23.19 6.36 -20.08
N LEU A 3 23.44 7.40 -20.88
CA LEU A 3 23.11 8.78 -20.51
C LEU A 3 21.65 9.10 -20.89
N GLY A 4 20.99 9.89 -20.04
CA GLY A 4 19.65 10.42 -20.28
C GLY A 4 18.57 9.34 -20.37
N HIS A 5 18.52 8.44 -19.39
CA HIS A 5 17.57 7.31 -19.36
C HIS A 5 16.13 7.72 -19.67
N THR A 6 15.67 8.82 -19.08
CA THR A 6 14.30 9.33 -19.20
C THR A 6 14.05 10.14 -20.48
N MET A 7 15.11 10.53 -21.20
CA MET A 7 15.04 11.42 -22.37
C MET A 7 15.28 10.68 -23.70
N LYS A 8 15.61 9.38 -23.70
CA LYS A 8 15.91 8.63 -24.93
C LYS A 8 14.80 8.64 -25.98
N ASN A 9 13.55 8.53 -25.53
CA ASN A 9 12.35 8.52 -26.39
C ASN A 9 11.48 9.74 -26.08
N TYR A 10 12.09 10.92 -26.06
CA TYR A 10 11.41 12.14 -25.63
C TYR A 10 10.24 12.51 -26.54
N LYS A 11 9.05 12.67 -25.96
CA LYS A 11 7.87 13.13 -26.69
C LYS A 11 7.81 14.66 -26.66
N LYS A 12 7.67 15.29 -27.83
CA LYS A 12 7.62 16.76 -27.96
C LYS A 12 6.51 17.42 -27.14
N GLU A 13 5.41 16.72 -26.88
CA GLU A 13 4.29 17.17 -26.04
C GLU A 13 4.70 17.47 -24.58
N ASN A 14 5.78 16.84 -24.10
CA ASN A 14 6.28 17.03 -22.74
C ASN A 14 7.14 18.29 -22.59
N LEU A 15 7.60 18.90 -23.69
CA LEU A 15 8.60 19.98 -23.66
C LEU A 15 8.13 21.18 -22.83
N MET A 16 6.91 21.64 -23.07
CA MET A 16 6.36 22.77 -22.33
C MET A 16 6.18 22.44 -20.85
N HIS A 17 5.74 21.22 -20.52
CA HIS A 17 5.55 20.78 -19.15
C HIS A 17 6.87 20.73 -18.39
N ASP A 18 7.91 20.13 -18.98
CA ASP A 18 9.24 20.01 -18.35
C ASP A 18 9.93 21.38 -18.21
N VAL A 19 9.81 22.27 -19.20
CA VAL A 19 10.42 23.61 -19.14
C VAL A 19 9.77 24.47 -18.06
N ILE A 20 8.44 24.55 -18.04
CA ILE A 20 7.71 25.32 -17.01
C ILE A 20 8.01 24.75 -15.63
N THR A 21 7.97 23.42 -15.48
CA THR A 21 8.26 22.75 -14.22
C THR A 21 9.69 23.02 -13.76
N GLY A 22 10.68 22.96 -14.66
CA GLY A 22 12.08 23.27 -14.34
C GLY A 22 12.29 24.70 -13.83
N ILE A 23 11.62 25.69 -14.44
CA ILE A 23 11.68 27.09 -13.97
C ILE A 23 11.07 27.23 -12.57
N ILE A 24 9.95 26.56 -12.30
CA ILE A 24 9.30 26.58 -10.99
C ILE A 24 10.19 25.91 -9.94
N ILE A 25 10.78 24.75 -10.26
CA ILE A 25 11.72 24.04 -9.38
C ILE A 25 12.92 24.93 -9.07
N MET A 26 13.49 25.62 -10.06
CA MET A 26 14.57 26.58 -9.85
C MET A 26 14.17 27.65 -8.83
N ALA A 27 13.02 28.31 -9.03
CA ALA A 27 12.54 29.37 -8.15
C ALA A 27 12.36 28.88 -6.70
N VAL A 28 11.74 27.72 -6.52
CA VAL A 28 11.49 27.12 -5.20
C VAL A 28 12.80 26.64 -4.55
N SER A 29 13.78 26.23 -5.34
CA SER A 29 15.08 25.77 -4.84
C SER A 29 15.92 26.89 -4.22
N ILE A 30 15.70 28.15 -4.59
CA ILE A 30 16.45 29.32 -4.07
C ILE A 30 16.39 29.38 -2.54
N PRO A 31 15.22 29.61 -1.91
CA PRO A 31 15.15 29.78 -0.46
C PRO A 31 15.52 28.51 0.31
N ILE A 32 15.11 27.34 -0.21
CA ILE A 32 15.31 26.05 0.43
C ILE A 32 16.81 25.74 0.52
N SER A 33 17.50 25.82 -0.61
CA SER A 33 18.91 25.43 -0.68
C SER A 33 19.81 26.41 0.06
N MET A 34 19.51 27.71 0.02
CA MET A 34 20.24 28.73 0.79
C MET A 34 20.19 28.45 2.29
N GLY A 35 18.99 28.21 2.84
CA GLY A 35 18.84 27.90 4.26
C GLY A 35 19.58 26.63 4.67
N TYR A 36 19.52 25.57 3.87
CA TYR A 36 20.21 24.32 4.19
C TYR A 36 21.74 24.41 4.06
N SER A 37 22.27 25.19 3.11
CA SER A 37 23.71 25.44 3.09
C SER A 37 24.20 26.16 4.35
N GLN A 38 23.40 27.06 4.91
CA GLN A 38 23.71 27.72 6.19
C GLN A 38 23.71 26.74 7.36
N ILE A 39 22.75 25.80 7.39
CA ILE A 39 22.73 24.72 8.39
C ILE A 39 23.98 23.84 8.27
N ALA A 40 24.44 23.57 7.05
CA ALA A 40 25.68 22.83 6.78
C ALA A 40 26.96 23.64 7.10
N GLY A 41 26.83 24.85 7.64
CA GLY A 41 27.96 25.73 7.98
C GLY A 41 28.59 26.47 6.80
N LEU A 42 27.94 26.48 5.63
CA LEU A 42 28.38 27.21 4.44
C LEU A 42 27.60 28.52 4.26
N PRO A 43 28.18 29.52 3.57
CA PRO A 43 27.42 30.68 3.10
C PRO A 43 26.25 30.28 2.18
N ALA A 44 25.16 31.05 2.24
CA ALA A 44 23.91 30.77 1.53
C ALA A 44 24.08 30.50 0.02
N VAL A 45 25.05 31.14 -0.63
CA VAL A 45 25.32 30.98 -2.06
C VAL A 45 25.67 29.54 -2.44
N TYR A 46 26.29 28.77 -1.54
CA TYR A 46 26.63 27.36 -1.81
C TYR A 46 25.40 26.48 -1.94
N GLY A 47 24.26 26.89 -1.38
CA GLY A 47 22.96 26.29 -1.63
C GLY A 47 22.54 26.39 -3.10
N LEU A 48 22.76 27.56 -3.71
CA LEU A 48 22.46 27.81 -5.11
C LEU A 48 23.42 27.04 -6.02
N TYR A 49 24.72 27.03 -5.67
CA TYR A 49 25.72 26.24 -6.40
C TYR A 49 25.41 24.74 -6.41
N GLY A 50 24.98 24.20 -5.27
CA GLY A 50 24.53 22.81 -5.15
C GLY A 50 23.27 22.50 -5.98
N SER A 51 22.57 23.54 -6.44
CA SER A 51 21.38 23.44 -7.29
C SER A 51 21.67 23.67 -8.79
N VAL A 52 22.94 23.66 -9.20
CA VAL A 52 23.36 23.84 -10.60
C VAL A 52 23.83 22.51 -11.19
N PHE A 53 25.14 22.25 -11.12
CA PHE A 53 25.76 21.11 -11.78
C PHE A 53 25.33 19.78 -11.17
N PRO A 54 25.21 19.64 -9.84
CA PRO A 54 24.83 18.35 -9.28
C PRO A 54 23.44 17.87 -9.70
N ILE A 55 22.48 18.79 -9.84
CA ILE A 55 21.13 18.48 -10.35
C ILE A 55 21.19 18.04 -11.82
N ILE A 56 22.02 18.70 -12.63
CA ILE A 56 22.21 18.33 -14.04
C ILE A 56 22.82 16.93 -14.16
N LEU A 57 23.83 16.60 -13.34
CA LEU A 57 24.46 15.28 -13.36
C LEU A 57 23.49 14.20 -12.89
N PHE A 58 22.72 14.47 -11.84
CA PHE A 58 21.64 13.59 -11.42
C PHE A 58 20.65 13.33 -12.56
N ALA A 59 20.19 14.37 -13.24
CA ALA A 59 19.24 14.29 -14.36
C ALA A 59 19.76 13.43 -15.53
N LEU A 60 21.08 13.38 -15.75
CA LEU A 60 21.71 12.60 -16.80
C LEU A 60 21.81 11.10 -16.47
N PHE A 61 21.90 10.74 -15.19
CA PHE A 61 22.11 9.35 -14.76
C PHE A 61 20.90 8.71 -14.09
N SER A 62 19.96 9.50 -13.59
CA SER A 62 18.75 9.01 -12.91
C SER A 62 17.82 8.31 -13.90
N THR A 63 17.19 7.24 -13.40
CA THR A 63 16.13 6.49 -14.06
C THR A 63 14.74 6.97 -13.66
N SER A 64 14.62 7.71 -12.56
CA SER A 64 13.38 8.37 -12.15
C SER A 64 13.05 9.55 -13.09
N PRO A 65 11.82 9.65 -13.65
CA PRO A 65 11.42 10.75 -14.51
C PRO A 65 11.04 12.04 -13.77
N GLN A 66 10.69 11.96 -12.49
CA GLN A 66 10.02 13.04 -11.75
C GLN A 66 10.75 13.47 -10.48
N PHE A 67 11.72 12.69 -10.02
CA PHE A 67 12.37 12.99 -8.76
C PHE A 67 13.43 14.09 -8.92
N ILE A 68 13.55 14.95 -7.91
CA ILE A 68 14.44 16.12 -7.96
C ILE A 68 15.49 16.02 -6.86
N PHE A 69 16.74 16.16 -7.28
CA PHE A 69 17.92 16.16 -6.42
C PHE A 69 18.34 17.59 -6.07
N GLY A 70 18.98 17.81 -4.93
CA GLY A 70 19.47 19.13 -4.52
C GLY A 70 19.90 19.19 -3.06
N VAL A 71 20.24 20.39 -2.57
CA VAL A 71 20.63 20.58 -1.17
C VAL A 71 19.43 20.35 -0.25
N ASP A 72 19.56 19.50 0.77
CA ASP A 72 18.43 19.09 1.60
C ASP A 72 18.77 19.10 3.10
N ALA A 73 17.74 19.01 3.94
CA ALA A 73 17.84 19.32 5.37
C ALA A 73 18.71 18.33 6.16
N ALA A 74 18.49 17.03 5.95
CA ALA A 74 19.11 16.01 6.80
C ALA A 74 20.63 15.90 6.59
N PRO A 75 21.17 15.82 5.36
CA PRO A 75 22.62 15.86 5.16
C PRO A 75 23.24 17.17 5.62
N ALA A 76 22.55 18.30 5.44
CA ALA A 76 23.02 19.59 5.93
C ALA A 76 23.13 19.64 7.46
N ALA A 77 22.13 19.12 8.18
CA ALA A 77 22.13 19.06 9.63
C ALA A 77 23.25 18.17 10.17
N LEU A 78 23.50 17.01 9.54
CA LEU A 78 24.58 16.10 9.93
C LEU A 78 25.95 16.72 9.72
N VAL A 79 26.16 17.40 8.59
CA VAL A 79 27.41 18.12 8.33
C VAL A 79 27.58 19.28 9.31
N GLY A 80 26.53 20.05 9.57
CA GLY A 80 26.55 21.12 10.57
C GLY A 80 26.91 20.61 11.97
N SER A 81 26.30 19.50 12.40
CA SER A 81 26.62 18.83 13.66
C SER A 81 28.07 18.32 13.71
N ALA A 82 28.57 17.76 12.60
CA ALA A 82 29.96 17.34 12.49
C ALA A 82 30.94 18.53 12.62
N LEU A 83 30.64 19.67 12.00
CA LEU A 83 31.44 20.89 12.16
C LEU A 83 31.46 21.37 13.61
N LEU A 84 30.32 21.33 14.30
CA LEU A 84 30.26 21.66 15.73
C LEU A 84 31.10 20.70 16.57
N GLY A 85 31.05 19.40 16.29
CA GLY A 85 31.90 18.39 16.95
C GLY A 85 33.40 18.62 16.75
N MET A 86 33.79 19.12 15.57
CA MET A 86 35.16 19.51 15.24
C MET A 86 35.55 20.92 15.75
N ASN A 87 34.68 21.62 16.48
CA ASN A 87 34.85 23.01 16.90
C ASN A 87 35.08 24.01 15.74
N ILE A 88 34.49 23.72 14.58
CA ILE A 88 34.57 24.59 13.40
C ILE A 88 33.36 25.53 13.39
N GLN A 89 33.62 26.84 13.40
CA GLN A 89 32.56 27.84 13.35
C GLN A 89 31.88 27.86 11.97
N SER A 90 30.54 27.89 11.95
CA SER A 90 29.77 28.04 10.70
C SER A 90 30.12 29.35 9.98
N GLY A 91 30.25 29.28 8.65
CA GLY A 91 30.62 30.43 7.80
C GLY A 91 32.10 30.81 7.82
N SER A 92 32.93 30.09 8.59
CA SER A 92 34.39 30.27 8.64
C SER A 92 35.09 29.80 7.36
N LYS A 93 36.36 30.19 7.18
CA LYS A 93 37.18 29.69 6.05
C LYS A 93 37.46 28.20 6.18
N GLU A 94 37.56 27.73 7.42
CA GLU A 94 37.74 26.34 7.78
C GLU A 94 36.51 25.52 7.38
N ALA A 95 35.29 25.99 7.67
CA ALA A 95 34.05 25.34 7.24
C ALA A 95 33.95 25.23 5.70
N LEU A 96 34.32 26.31 4.99
CA LEU A 96 34.36 26.32 3.52
C LEU A 96 35.33 25.28 2.93
N ALA A 97 36.38 24.91 3.66
CA ALA A 97 37.37 23.95 3.22
C ALA A 97 37.02 22.50 3.61
N VAL A 98 36.43 22.30 4.79
CA VAL A 98 36.12 20.98 5.35
C VAL A 98 34.84 20.35 4.76
N VAL A 99 33.78 21.13 4.56
CA VAL A 99 32.51 20.59 4.06
C VAL A 99 32.62 19.90 2.69
N PRO A 100 33.38 20.44 1.71
CA PRO A 100 33.62 19.76 0.45
C PRO A 100 34.39 18.44 0.60
N VAL A 101 35.28 18.32 1.60
CA VAL A 101 36.00 17.07 1.91
C VAL A 101 35.02 16.01 2.39
N ILE A 102 34.12 16.34 3.33
CA ILE A 102 33.07 15.42 3.78
C ILE A 102 32.21 14.98 2.59
N THR A 103 31.80 15.94 1.75
CA THR A 103 30.98 15.70 0.56
C THR A 103 31.66 14.77 -0.44
N PHE A 104 32.98 14.88 -0.61
CA PHE A 104 33.76 14.00 -1.46
C PHE A 104 33.75 12.55 -0.94
N PHE A 105 33.97 12.34 0.36
CA PHE A 105 33.90 11.00 0.93
C PHE A 105 32.48 10.43 0.94
N VAL A 106 31.44 11.26 1.08
CA VAL A 106 30.05 10.84 0.87
C VAL A 106 29.86 10.28 -0.54
N ALA A 107 30.39 10.96 -1.56
CA ALA A 107 30.32 10.47 -2.93
C ALA A 107 31.05 9.12 -3.09
N ILE A 108 32.23 8.95 -2.46
CA ILE A 108 32.95 7.66 -2.46
C ILE A 108 32.11 6.54 -1.83
N TRP A 109 31.47 6.80 -0.69
CA TRP A 109 30.60 5.82 -0.05
C TRP A 109 29.41 5.45 -0.92
N LEU A 110 28.77 6.42 -1.59
CA LEU A 110 27.68 6.16 -2.53
C LEU A 110 28.14 5.33 -3.74
N ILE A 111 29.37 5.54 -4.24
CA ILE A 111 29.99 4.65 -5.25
C ILE A 111 30.20 3.25 -4.67
N ALA A 112 30.69 3.12 -3.44
CA ALA A 112 30.88 1.82 -2.80
C ALA A 112 29.53 1.07 -2.65
N PHE A 113 28.47 1.75 -2.23
CA PHE A 113 27.12 1.20 -2.14
C PHE A 113 26.58 0.75 -3.51
N TYR A 114 26.83 1.53 -4.56
CA TYR A 114 26.51 1.14 -5.94
C TYR A 114 27.23 -0.15 -6.35
N LEU A 115 28.53 -0.28 -6.07
CA LEU A 115 29.31 -1.48 -6.38
C LEU A 115 28.83 -2.71 -5.59
N MET A 116 28.43 -2.50 -4.33
CA MET A 116 27.87 -3.53 -3.45
C MET A 116 26.42 -3.91 -3.79
N HIS A 117 25.78 -3.23 -4.74
CA HIS A 117 24.37 -3.41 -5.06
C HIS A 117 23.43 -3.15 -3.88
N ALA A 118 23.77 -2.17 -3.03
CA ALA A 118 23.03 -1.83 -1.82
C ALA A 118 21.60 -1.33 -2.10
N GLY A 119 21.31 -0.85 -3.32
CA GLY A 119 19.96 -0.43 -3.72
C GLY A 119 18.91 -1.54 -3.56
N LYS A 120 19.32 -2.81 -3.57
CA LYS A 120 18.43 -3.95 -3.31
C LYS A 120 17.76 -3.91 -1.94
N LEU A 121 18.35 -3.21 -0.95
CA LEU A 121 17.82 -3.11 0.40
C LEU A 121 16.42 -2.49 0.44
N VAL A 122 16.08 -1.65 -0.54
CA VAL A 122 14.78 -0.97 -0.61
C VAL A 122 13.63 -1.94 -0.88
N ASN A 123 13.90 -3.08 -1.52
CA ASN A 123 12.88 -4.12 -1.78
C ASN A 123 12.33 -4.75 -0.50
N TYR A 124 13.00 -4.57 0.65
CA TYR A 124 12.55 -5.08 1.94
C TYR A 124 11.67 -4.09 2.71
N ILE A 125 11.32 -2.96 2.09
CA ILE A 125 10.59 -1.87 2.75
C ILE A 125 9.16 -1.87 2.25
N SER A 126 8.22 -2.09 3.17
CA SER A 126 6.80 -2.18 2.87
C SER A 126 6.17 -0.80 2.63
N ALA A 127 5.03 -0.75 1.92
CA ALA A 127 4.31 0.50 1.68
C ALA A 127 3.91 1.26 2.96
N PRO A 128 3.44 0.59 4.05
CA PRO A 128 3.19 1.28 5.32
C PRO A 128 4.42 1.96 5.91
N VAL A 129 5.60 1.34 5.78
CA VAL A 129 6.86 1.93 6.26
C VAL A 129 7.25 3.14 5.43
N MET A 130 7.17 3.06 4.10
CA MET A 130 7.45 4.20 3.21
C MET A 130 6.53 5.39 3.49
N GLY A 131 5.22 5.14 3.60
CA GLY A 131 4.24 6.18 3.89
C GLY A 131 4.46 6.83 5.26
N GLY A 132 4.72 6.02 6.29
CA GLY A 132 5.00 6.51 7.65
C GLY A 132 6.28 7.34 7.71
N PHE A 133 7.33 6.86 7.05
CA PHE A 133 8.61 7.53 6.91
C PHE A 133 8.51 8.90 6.21
N ILE A 134 7.87 8.97 5.04
CA ILE A 134 7.73 10.22 4.28
C ILE A 134 6.87 11.22 5.02
N THR A 135 5.78 10.76 5.63
CA THR A 135 4.93 11.59 6.47
C THR A 135 5.71 12.14 7.66
N GLY A 136 6.58 11.32 8.26
CA GLY A 136 7.49 11.71 9.34
C GLY A 136 8.45 12.83 8.91
N ILE A 137 9.19 12.63 7.82
CA ILE A 137 10.12 13.64 7.26
C ILE A 137 9.38 14.94 6.95
N CYS A 138 8.25 14.87 6.26
CA CYS A 138 7.47 16.06 5.92
C CYS A 138 7.06 16.82 7.19
N SER A 139 6.65 16.11 8.23
CA SER A 139 6.24 16.69 9.51
C SER A 139 7.42 17.33 10.25
N THR A 140 8.58 16.65 10.32
CA THR A 140 9.82 17.21 10.88
C THR A 140 10.21 18.50 10.17
N ILE A 141 10.24 18.51 8.83
CA ILE A 141 10.64 19.71 8.07
C ILE A 141 9.63 20.85 8.25
N ILE A 142 8.33 20.56 8.32
CA ILE A 142 7.31 21.57 8.62
C ILE A 142 7.59 22.18 10.00
N LEU A 143 7.84 21.37 11.03
CA LEU A 143 8.18 21.85 12.37
C LEU A 143 9.45 22.71 12.38
N MET A 144 10.49 22.32 11.62
CA MET A 144 11.70 23.15 11.44
C MET A 144 11.40 24.52 10.80
N GLN A 145 10.35 24.62 9.98
CA GLN A 145 9.98 25.84 9.26
C GLN A 145 9.07 26.77 10.09
N VAL A 146 8.25 26.25 11.01
CA VAL A 146 7.29 27.05 11.81
C VAL A 146 7.92 28.28 12.48
N PRO A 147 9.07 28.18 13.17
CA PRO A 147 9.72 29.34 13.80
C PRO A 147 10.04 30.49 12.83
N LYS A 148 10.33 30.20 11.56
CA LYS A 148 10.62 31.23 10.55
C LYS A 148 9.40 32.07 10.19
N LEU A 149 8.18 31.52 10.30
CA LEU A 149 6.95 32.31 10.14
C LEU A 149 6.85 33.39 11.22
N MET A 150 7.31 33.07 12.43
CA MET A 150 7.26 33.94 13.61
C MET A 150 8.41 34.95 13.67
N GLY A 151 9.29 34.98 12.65
CA GLY A 151 10.48 35.85 12.61
C GLY A 151 11.75 35.21 13.18
N GLY A 152 11.68 33.97 13.66
CA GLY A 152 12.82 33.20 14.19
C GLY A 152 13.74 32.62 13.12
N THR A 153 14.68 31.78 13.55
CA THR A 153 15.55 30.97 12.69
C THR A 153 15.00 29.55 12.54
N ALA A 154 15.49 28.78 11.56
CA ALA A 154 15.11 27.37 11.42
C ALA A 154 15.35 26.60 12.73
N GLY A 155 14.42 25.73 13.11
CA GLY A 155 14.66 24.75 14.16
C GLY A 155 15.64 23.66 13.70
N THR A 156 16.34 23.07 14.65
CA THR A 156 17.25 21.94 14.45
C THR A 156 16.94 20.84 15.45
N GLY A 157 17.25 19.59 15.10
CA GLY A 157 17.04 18.44 15.98
C GLY A 157 15.74 17.68 15.73
N GLU A 158 15.42 16.81 16.69
CA GLU A 158 14.22 15.96 16.68
C GLU A 158 13.02 16.64 17.36
N LEU A 159 11.86 15.99 17.40
CA LEU A 159 10.58 16.60 17.81
C LEU A 159 10.66 17.39 19.12
N LEU A 160 11.31 16.86 20.17
CA LEU A 160 11.38 17.54 21.47
C LEU A 160 12.18 18.84 21.40
N GLU A 161 13.33 18.82 20.71
CA GLU A 161 14.19 19.99 20.50
C GLU A 161 13.48 21.02 19.61
N LEU A 162 12.77 20.55 18.57
CA LEU A 162 11.98 21.40 17.69
C LEU A 162 10.84 22.09 18.45
N LEU A 163 10.13 21.38 19.33
CA LEU A 163 9.07 21.96 20.16
C LEU A 163 9.62 22.99 21.14
N GLU A 164 10.76 22.70 21.80
CA GLU A 164 11.41 23.66 22.69
C GLU A 164 11.84 24.93 21.93
N HIS A 165 12.38 24.80 20.72
CA HIS A 165 12.76 25.94 19.89
C HIS A 165 11.55 26.75 19.39
N ILE A 166 10.44 26.07 19.06
CA ILE A 166 9.17 26.72 18.72
C ILE A 166 8.64 27.51 19.93
N GLU A 167 8.65 26.92 21.12
CA GLU A 167 8.21 27.58 22.36
C GLU A 167 9.04 28.83 22.66
N LYS A 168 10.38 28.74 22.61
CA LYS A 168 11.27 29.90 22.78
C LYS A 168 11.03 30.99 21.73
N THR A 169 10.78 30.60 20.48
CA THR A 169 10.47 31.57 19.42
C THR A 169 9.09 32.19 19.62
N ALA A 170 8.14 31.48 20.24
CA ALA A 170 6.80 31.97 20.57
C ALA A 170 6.80 33.08 21.63
N GLU A 171 7.84 33.19 22.43
CA GLU A 171 8.00 34.30 23.37
C GLU A 171 8.33 35.63 22.67
N GLN A 172 8.94 35.58 21.48
CA GLN A 172 9.43 36.75 20.73
C GLN A 172 8.88 36.78 19.29
N ILE A 173 7.56 36.79 19.16
CA ILE A 173 6.88 36.73 17.86
C ILE A 173 6.95 38.08 17.13
N ASN A 174 7.47 38.06 15.91
CA ASN A 174 7.25 39.11 14.94
C ASN A 174 5.87 38.94 14.27
N LEU A 175 4.89 39.70 14.74
CA LEU A 175 3.50 39.59 14.27
C LEU A 175 3.33 39.94 12.77
N PRO A 176 3.99 40.98 12.20
CA PRO A 176 3.92 41.25 10.76
C PRO A 176 4.42 40.07 9.90
N SER A 177 5.52 39.44 10.29
CA SER A 177 6.07 38.24 9.66
C SER A 177 5.06 37.08 9.68
N LEU A 178 4.44 36.85 10.84
CA LEU A 178 3.48 35.78 11.03
C LEU A 178 2.23 35.97 10.16
N ILE A 179 1.68 37.19 10.12
CA ILE A 179 0.53 37.54 9.27
C ILE A 179 0.88 37.32 7.80
N LEU A 180 2.02 37.83 7.34
CA LEU A 180 2.45 37.68 5.94
C LEU A 180 2.62 36.20 5.56
N GLY A 181 3.23 35.40 6.44
CA GLY A 181 3.43 33.97 6.25
C GLY A 181 2.13 33.18 6.22
N ILE A 182 1.25 33.36 7.20
CA ILE A 182 -0.06 32.68 7.26
C ILE A 182 -0.93 33.08 6.07
N PHE A 183 -1.00 34.36 5.73
CA PHE A 183 -1.76 34.84 4.58
C PHE A 183 -1.26 34.23 3.27
N SER A 184 0.06 34.17 3.09
CA SER A 184 0.69 33.49 1.96
C SER A 184 0.34 32.00 1.90
N LEU A 185 0.37 31.32 3.06
CA LEU A 185 0.03 29.90 3.16
C LEU A 185 -1.43 29.65 2.80
N VAL A 186 -2.36 30.46 3.29
CA VAL A 186 -3.79 30.36 2.97
C VAL A 186 -4.03 30.55 1.47
N ILE A 187 -3.40 31.54 0.84
CA ILE A 187 -3.49 31.76 -0.61
C ILE A 187 -2.99 30.53 -1.38
N LEU A 188 -1.84 29.98 -0.99
CA LEU A 188 -1.25 28.82 -1.66
C LEU A 188 -2.14 27.57 -1.53
N LEU A 189 -2.67 27.30 -0.34
CA LEU A 189 -3.57 26.17 -0.09
C LEU A 189 -4.91 26.33 -0.84
N ALA A 190 -5.49 27.54 -0.83
CA ALA A 190 -6.71 27.82 -1.57
C ALA A 190 -6.50 27.65 -3.08
N ALA A 191 -5.41 28.20 -3.61
CA ALA A 191 -5.09 28.07 -5.02
C ALA A 191 -4.77 26.63 -5.44
N LYS A 192 -4.16 25.83 -4.56
CA LYS A 192 -3.95 24.40 -4.81
C LYS A 192 -5.27 23.66 -5.04
N LYS A 193 -6.35 24.07 -4.36
CA LYS A 193 -7.68 23.49 -4.52
C LYS A 193 -8.42 24.04 -5.75
N ILE A 194 -8.31 25.35 -6.02
CA ILE A 194 -9.08 26.04 -7.08
C ILE A 194 -8.40 25.93 -8.45
N MET A 195 -7.08 26.07 -8.51
CA MET A 195 -6.28 26.19 -9.73
C MET A 195 -4.90 25.50 -9.58
N PRO A 196 -4.87 24.17 -9.36
CA PRO A 196 -3.66 23.41 -9.02
C PRO A 196 -2.52 23.53 -10.03
N LYS A 197 -2.85 23.76 -11.31
CA LYS A 197 -1.86 23.84 -12.40
C LYS A 197 -1.18 25.21 -12.52
N PHE A 198 -1.70 26.23 -11.86
CA PHE A 198 -1.14 27.58 -11.96
C PHE A 198 -0.01 27.77 -10.94
N PRO A 199 1.16 28.31 -11.33
CA PRO A 199 2.35 28.40 -10.48
C PRO A 199 2.27 29.49 -9.41
N MET A 200 1.33 29.35 -8.48
CA MET A 200 1.12 30.35 -7.43
C MET A 200 2.37 30.56 -6.56
N ALA A 201 3.20 29.55 -6.36
CA ALA A 201 4.47 29.73 -5.64
C ALA A 201 5.36 30.80 -6.27
N VAL A 202 5.49 30.79 -7.61
CA VAL A 202 6.28 31.79 -8.35
C VAL A 202 5.65 33.18 -8.27
N VAL A 203 4.32 33.25 -8.37
CA VAL A 203 3.58 34.50 -8.21
C VAL A 203 3.75 35.08 -6.80
N MET A 204 3.67 34.24 -5.77
CA MET A 204 3.88 34.66 -4.38
C MET A 204 5.32 35.14 -4.14
N MET A 205 6.33 34.51 -4.75
CA MET A 205 7.70 35.00 -4.70
C MET A 205 7.85 36.38 -5.35
N ALA A 206 7.30 36.56 -6.55
CA ALA A 206 7.33 37.84 -7.26
C ALA A 206 6.58 38.93 -6.48
N ALA A 207 5.38 38.62 -5.98
CA ALA A 207 4.59 39.52 -5.15
C ALA A 207 5.33 39.89 -3.86
N GLY A 208 5.94 38.90 -3.18
CA GLY A 208 6.75 39.13 -1.99
C GLY A 208 7.89 40.11 -2.24
N ALA A 209 8.64 39.93 -3.33
CA ALA A 209 9.73 40.83 -3.70
C ALA A 209 9.25 42.26 -4.04
N VAL A 210 8.13 42.39 -4.74
CA VAL A 210 7.51 43.69 -5.03
C VAL A 210 7.03 44.36 -3.75
N LEU A 211 6.39 43.62 -2.84
CA LEU A 211 5.93 44.14 -1.56
C LEU A 211 7.09 44.61 -0.68
N THR A 212 8.26 43.96 -0.73
CA THR A 212 9.47 44.43 -0.02
C THR A 212 9.95 45.81 -0.47
N GLN A 213 9.63 46.23 -1.69
CA GLN A 213 9.98 47.56 -2.21
C GLN A 213 8.96 48.62 -1.84
N ILE A 214 7.69 48.24 -1.72
CA ILE A 214 6.57 49.16 -1.49
C ILE A 214 6.32 49.35 0.01
N LEU A 215 6.46 48.29 0.80
CA LEU A 215 6.23 48.27 2.23
C LEU A 215 7.54 48.37 3.00
N PRO A 216 7.56 49.02 4.17
CA PRO A 216 8.75 49.14 5.00
C PRO A 216 9.03 47.84 5.78
N MET A 217 9.22 46.73 5.06
CA MET A 217 9.41 45.39 5.64
C MET A 217 10.58 45.33 6.64
N LYS A 218 11.65 46.10 6.39
CA LYS A 218 12.80 46.21 7.29
C LYS A 218 12.45 46.91 8.60
N GLU A 219 11.57 47.91 8.58
CA GLU A 219 11.10 48.60 9.79
C GLU A 219 10.15 47.71 10.60
N TRP A 220 9.44 46.80 9.93
CA TRP A 220 8.62 45.77 10.56
C TRP A 220 9.43 44.55 11.02
N GLU A 221 10.76 44.60 10.92
CA GLU A 221 11.69 43.51 11.26
C GLU A 221 11.40 42.18 10.53
N ILE A 222 10.74 42.25 9.37
CA ILE A 222 10.51 41.08 8.52
C ILE A 222 11.82 40.73 7.83
N LYS A 223 12.34 39.54 8.14
CA LYS A 223 13.59 39.04 7.55
C LYS A 223 13.41 38.71 6.07
N THR A 224 14.36 39.16 5.26
CA THR A 224 14.52 38.78 3.85
C THR A 224 15.74 37.90 3.69
N LEU A 225 15.88 37.23 2.53
CA LEU A 225 17.11 36.50 2.21
C LEU A 225 18.32 37.44 2.11
N ASP A 226 19.50 36.89 2.35
CA ASP A 226 20.76 37.60 2.16
C ASP A 226 21.03 37.88 0.68
N ALA A 227 21.62 39.04 0.38
CA ALA A 227 22.04 39.38 -0.98
C ALA A 227 23.20 38.47 -1.42
N VAL A 228 23.15 38.03 -2.68
CA VAL A 228 24.14 37.11 -3.25
C VAL A 228 24.93 37.81 -4.35
N SER A 229 26.26 37.70 -4.28
CA SER A 229 27.14 38.22 -5.33
C SER A 229 26.98 37.42 -6.63
N PRO A 230 26.93 38.09 -7.80
CA PRO A 230 26.91 37.39 -9.08
C PRO A 230 28.16 36.53 -9.28
N GLY A 231 28.00 35.34 -9.83
CA GLY A 231 29.11 34.44 -10.13
C GLY A 231 28.75 32.96 -10.14
N LEU A 232 29.54 32.18 -10.86
CA LEU A 232 29.44 30.71 -10.87
C LEU A 232 30.39 30.09 -9.84
N PRO A 233 30.10 28.87 -9.35
CA PRO A 233 31.00 28.18 -8.45
C PRO A 233 32.36 27.94 -9.12
N ARG A 234 33.43 28.14 -8.34
CA ARG A 234 34.77 27.78 -8.78
C ARG A 234 34.97 26.28 -8.58
N TRP A 235 35.58 25.64 -9.57
CA TRP A 235 35.94 24.24 -9.48
C TRP A 235 37.25 24.13 -8.69
N SER A 236 37.24 23.34 -7.63
CA SER A 236 38.39 23.08 -6.78
C SER A 236 38.36 21.65 -6.30
N PHE A 237 39.53 20.99 -6.30
CA PHE A 237 39.65 19.69 -5.65
C PHE A 237 39.75 19.90 -4.13
N PRO A 238 38.95 19.20 -3.30
CA PRO A 238 38.99 19.35 -1.85
C PRO A 238 40.32 18.83 -1.28
N ASP A 239 40.89 19.56 -0.33
CA ASP A 239 42.13 19.15 0.34
C ASP A 239 41.83 18.04 1.37
N LEU A 240 42.14 16.80 1.00
CA LEU A 240 41.85 15.61 1.79
C LEU A 240 42.69 15.50 3.07
N THR A 241 43.67 16.38 3.28
CA THR A 241 44.52 16.38 4.48
C THR A 241 43.95 17.20 5.63
N LEU A 242 42.86 17.94 5.39
CA LEU A 242 42.27 18.86 6.36
C LEU A 242 41.56 18.19 7.54
N VAL A 243 41.09 16.95 7.36
CA VAL A 243 40.35 16.20 8.38
C VAL A 243 41.02 14.84 8.55
N PRO A 244 41.23 14.35 9.78
CA PRO A 244 41.71 12.99 10.01
C PRO A 244 40.87 11.94 9.27
N MET A 245 41.54 10.95 8.68
CA MET A 245 40.89 9.97 7.80
C MET A 245 39.84 9.13 8.53
N ASP A 246 40.09 8.75 9.78
CA ASP A 246 39.16 8.00 10.63
C ASP A 246 37.87 8.78 10.93
N GLU A 247 38.02 10.07 11.23
CA GLU A 247 36.91 10.97 11.52
C GLU A 247 36.05 11.24 10.28
N VAL A 248 36.68 11.65 9.16
CA VAL A 248 35.95 11.95 7.92
C VAL A 248 35.24 10.72 7.37
N VAL A 249 35.86 9.54 7.44
CA VAL A 249 35.26 8.28 6.97
C VAL A 249 34.00 7.94 7.77
N THR A 250 34.02 8.14 9.09
CA THR A 250 32.88 7.84 9.97
C THR A 250 31.72 8.81 9.78
N ILE A 251 32.02 10.12 9.71
CA ILE A 251 31.02 11.17 9.48
C ILE A 251 30.39 11.01 8.10
N SER A 252 31.21 10.88 7.05
CA SER A 252 30.73 10.75 5.68
C SER A 252 29.94 9.46 5.44
N LEU A 253 30.27 8.36 6.12
CA LEU A 253 29.49 7.12 6.05
C LEU A 253 28.07 7.36 6.55
N SER A 254 27.92 8.01 7.70
CA SER A 254 26.62 8.33 8.30
C SER A 254 25.78 9.19 7.34
N VAL A 255 26.38 10.22 6.75
CA VAL A 255 25.71 11.09 5.77
C VAL A 255 25.35 10.33 4.49
N ALA A 256 26.22 9.45 3.99
CA ALA A 256 25.97 8.65 2.79
C ALA A 256 24.84 7.62 3.00
N VAL A 257 24.76 7.00 4.18
CA VAL A 257 23.66 6.10 4.55
C VAL A 257 22.33 6.86 4.56
N VAL A 258 22.31 8.07 5.10
CA VAL A 258 21.13 8.94 5.10
C VAL A 258 20.73 9.31 3.67
N ILE A 259 21.66 9.77 2.84
CA ILE A 259 21.35 10.12 1.45
C ILE A 259 20.80 8.92 0.68
N MET A 260 21.44 7.75 0.83
CA MET A 260 20.96 6.50 0.22
C MET A 260 19.55 6.17 0.69
N ALA A 261 19.33 6.10 2.01
CA ALA A 261 18.05 5.67 2.57
C ALA A 261 16.94 6.64 2.20
N GLU A 262 17.12 7.93 2.50
CA GLU A 262 16.07 8.93 2.27
C GLU A 262 15.76 9.12 0.80
N THR A 263 16.78 9.19 -0.05
CA THR A 263 16.56 9.40 -1.48
C THR A 263 15.89 8.21 -2.13
N LEU A 264 16.41 6.98 -1.93
CA LEU A 264 15.83 5.81 -2.57
C LEU A 264 14.41 5.53 -2.09
N LEU A 265 14.14 5.74 -0.80
CA LEU A 265 12.81 5.56 -0.23
C LEU A 265 11.80 6.54 -0.81
N ALA A 266 12.19 7.82 -0.87
CA ALA A 266 11.34 8.84 -1.45
C ALA A 266 11.11 8.58 -2.94
N GLU A 267 12.15 8.25 -3.70
CA GLU A 267 12.05 7.89 -5.12
C GLU A 267 11.12 6.71 -5.36
N ASN A 268 11.29 5.62 -4.60
CA ASN A 268 10.42 4.44 -4.72
C ASN A 268 8.97 4.76 -4.40
N ASN A 269 8.73 5.59 -3.40
CA ASN A 269 7.37 5.99 -3.07
C ASN A 269 6.71 6.77 -4.22
N PHE A 270 7.42 7.75 -4.80
CA PHE A 270 6.91 8.47 -5.97
C PHE A 270 6.76 7.55 -7.19
N ALA A 271 7.64 6.56 -7.37
CA ALA A 271 7.55 5.57 -8.43
C ALA A 271 6.31 4.68 -8.29
N GLN A 272 6.04 4.17 -7.09
CA GLN A 272 4.88 3.35 -6.79
C GLN A 272 3.58 4.16 -6.94
N LYS A 273 3.53 5.37 -6.38
CA LYS A 273 2.39 6.28 -6.47
C LYS A 273 2.03 6.61 -7.92
N ASN A 274 3.04 6.84 -8.77
CA ASN A 274 2.84 7.25 -10.17
C ASN A 274 2.92 6.10 -11.19
N GLY A 275 3.08 4.86 -10.74
CA GLY A 275 3.06 3.67 -11.61
C GLY A 275 4.25 3.54 -12.55
N TYR A 276 5.43 4.04 -12.18
CA TYR A 276 6.68 3.80 -12.91
C TYR A 276 7.66 2.95 -12.11
N ARG A 277 8.73 2.48 -12.77
CA ARG A 277 9.80 1.70 -12.13
C ARG A 277 11.10 2.47 -12.21
N ILE A 278 11.92 2.31 -11.18
CA ILE A 278 13.28 2.83 -11.11
C ILE A 278 14.26 1.68 -10.95
N ASN A 279 15.53 1.94 -11.24
CA ASN A 279 16.61 1.01 -10.94
C ASN A 279 17.40 1.56 -9.75
N ASP A 280 17.11 1.06 -8.56
CA ASP A 280 17.66 1.55 -7.29
C ASP A 280 19.20 1.60 -7.30
N ASN A 281 19.85 0.62 -7.94
CA ASN A 281 21.30 0.64 -8.01
C ASN A 281 21.82 1.74 -8.95
N GLN A 282 21.16 1.97 -10.08
CA GLN A 282 21.53 3.07 -10.97
C GLN A 282 21.31 4.44 -10.31
N GLU A 283 20.31 4.58 -9.44
CA GLU A 283 20.08 5.80 -8.67
C GLU A 283 21.21 6.08 -7.68
N LEU A 284 21.75 5.06 -7.00
CA LEU A 284 22.95 5.23 -6.16
C LEU A 284 24.13 5.83 -6.93
N PHE A 285 24.32 5.40 -8.18
CA PHE A 285 25.33 6.00 -9.05
C PHE A 285 25.00 7.46 -9.39
N ALA A 286 23.73 7.79 -9.66
CA ALA A 286 23.30 9.16 -9.92
C ALA A 286 23.55 10.08 -8.71
N PHE A 287 23.26 9.61 -7.49
CA PHE A 287 23.52 10.36 -6.25
C PHE A 287 25.01 10.59 -6.03
N ALA A 288 25.82 9.55 -6.30
CA ALA A 288 27.26 9.63 -6.19
C ALA A 288 27.85 10.65 -7.18
N ALA A 289 27.40 10.63 -8.43
CA ALA A 289 27.83 11.58 -9.45
C ALA A 289 27.45 13.03 -9.08
N GLY A 290 26.23 13.24 -8.57
CA GLY A 290 25.78 14.53 -8.07
C GLY A 290 26.66 15.02 -6.91
N ASN A 291 26.85 14.19 -5.88
CA ASN A 291 27.65 14.54 -4.71
C ASN A 291 29.14 14.75 -5.04
N LEU A 292 29.69 13.99 -5.98
CA LEU A 292 31.07 14.19 -6.43
C LEU A 292 31.24 15.58 -7.04
N VAL A 293 30.31 16.00 -7.91
CA VAL A 293 30.33 17.35 -8.48
C VAL A 293 30.08 18.42 -7.41
N ALA A 294 29.17 18.16 -6.46
CA ALA A 294 28.93 19.07 -5.34
C ALA A 294 30.23 19.35 -4.55
N ALA A 295 31.01 18.30 -4.26
CA ALA A 295 32.32 18.44 -3.63
C ALA A 295 33.30 19.29 -4.45
N LEU A 296 33.36 19.06 -5.76
CA LEU A 296 34.24 19.81 -6.67
C LEU A 296 33.84 21.28 -6.83
N THR A 297 32.58 21.62 -6.58
CA THR A 297 32.06 23.00 -6.60
C THR A 297 32.03 23.65 -5.21
N GLY A 298 32.56 22.97 -4.19
CA GLY A 298 32.64 23.48 -2.82
C GLY A 298 31.33 23.41 -2.02
N CYS A 299 30.35 22.65 -2.48
CA CYS A 299 29.03 22.53 -1.85
C CYS A 299 29.01 21.46 -0.76
N CYS A 300 28.00 21.55 0.11
CA CYS A 300 27.65 20.48 1.03
C CYS A 300 27.00 19.29 0.30
N PRO A 301 26.87 18.13 0.97
CA PRO A 301 26.22 16.97 0.40
C PRO A 301 24.78 17.27 0.00
N ILE A 302 24.37 16.66 -1.10
CA ILE A 302 23.05 16.83 -1.71
C ILE A 302 22.27 15.52 -1.65
N ASN A 303 20.95 15.67 -1.66
CA ASN A 303 19.99 14.61 -1.42
C ASN A 303 18.82 14.70 -2.40
N GLY A 304 17.99 13.66 -2.40
CA GLY A 304 16.65 13.76 -2.92
C GLY A 304 15.76 14.71 -2.14
N SER A 305 14.92 15.47 -2.84
CA SER A 305 14.04 16.43 -2.21
C SER A 305 12.57 16.11 -2.46
N VAL A 306 11.89 15.64 -1.41
CA VAL A 306 10.45 15.32 -1.41
C VAL A 306 9.62 16.56 -1.75
N SER A 307 9.96 17.71 -1.16
CA SER A 307 9.22 18.98 -1.36
C SER A 307 9.26 19.46 -2.80
N ARG A 308 10.45 19.47 -3.43
CA ARG A 308 10.62 19.85 -4.84
C ARG A 308 9.92 18.86 -5.75
N THR A 309 10.06 17.56 -5.47
CA THR A 309 9.45 16.48 -6.26
C THR A 309 7.93 16.57 -6.26
N ALA A 310 7.32 16.80 -5.09
CA ALA A 310 5.88 17.01 -4.97
C ALA A 310 5.39 18.23 -5.77
N MET A 311 6.18 19.32 -5.82
CA MET A 311 5.87 20.44 -6.69
C MET A 311 6.03 20.09 -8.18
N GLY A 312 7.08 19.36 -8.55
CA GLY A 312 7.27 18.87 -9.91
C GLY A 312 6.10 18.02 -10.41
N GLU A 313 5.59 17.14 -9.55
CA GLU A 313 4.38 16.35 -9.79
C GLU A 313 3.15 17.25 -9.99
N GLN A 314 2.96 18.25 -9.13
CA GLN A 314 1.85 19.20 -9.23
C GLN A 314 1.81 19.94 -10.59
N TYR A 315 2.97 20.34 -11.11
CA TYR A 315 3.10 21.04 -12.40
C TYR A 315 3.28 20.10 -13.61
N GLN A 316 3.08 18.79 -13.40
CA GLN A 316 3.07 17.75 -14.42
C GLN A 316 4.42 17.55 -15.13
N GLY A 317 5.54 17.69 -14.41
CA GLY A 317 6.86 17.26 -14.88
C GLY A 317 6.84 15.79 -15.34
N LYS A 318 7.43 15.53 -16.51
CA LYS A 318 7.36 14.24 -17.21
C LYS A 318 8.72 13.55 -17.33
N THR A 319 9.80 14.30 -17.39
CA THR A 319 11.16 13.74 -17.51
C THR A 319 12.19 14.57 -16.76
N GLN A 320 13.40 14.03 -16.62
CA GLN A 320 14.54 14.74 -16.03
C GLN A 320 15.01 15.96 -16.85
N LEU A 321 14.43 16.23 -18.02
CA LEU A 321 14.63 17.51 -18.70
C LEU A 321 14.26 18.67 -17.78
N MET A 322 13.26 18.51 -16.90
CA MET A 322 12.91 19.56 -15.94
C MET A 322 14.05 19.89 -14.98
N SER A 323 14.82 18.90 -14.54
CA SER A 323 15.98 19.07 -13.66
C SER A 323 17.14 19.76 -14.38
N ILE A 324 17.34 19.44 -15.67
CA ILE A 324 18.30 20.15 -16.54
C ILE A 324 17.88 21.61 -16.70
N VAL A 325 16.60 21.87 -17.02
CA VAL A 325 16.08 23.24 -17.16
C VAL A 325 16.22 24.00 -15.85
N ALA A 326 15.98 23.35 -14.70
CA ALA A 326 16.15 23.97 -13.38
C ALA A 326 17.61 24.39 -13.16
N GLY A 327 18.58 23.51 -13.43
CA GLY A 327 20.01 23.81 -13.30
C GLY A 327 20.48 24.92 -14.25
N LEU A 328 20.04 24.89 -15.52
CA LEU A 328 20.34 25.94 -16.50
C LEU A 328 19.71 27.29 -16.13
N SER A 329 18.48 27.27 -15.62
CA SER A 329 17.80 28.49 -15.15
C SER A 329 18.50 29.07 -13.92
N MET A 330 19.03 28.21 -13.05
CA MET A 330 19.83 28.64 -11.89
C MET A 330 21.16 29.28 -12.32
N ILE A 331 21.81 28.78 -13.38
CA ILE A 331 22.99 29.44 -13.97
C ILE A 331 22.65 30.86 -14.43
N ILE A 332 21.52 31.02 -15.14
CA ILE A 332 21.07 32.34 -15.62
C ILE A 332 20.82 33.29 -14.44
N LEU A 333 20.17 32.79 -13.37
CA LEU A 333 19.95 33.56 -12.15
C LEU A 333 21.27 33.99 -11.48
N LEU A 334 22.24 33.09 -11.36
CA LEU A 334 23.54 33.38 -10.73
C LEU A 334 24.39 34.38 -11.51
N LEU A 335 24.23 34.44 -12.83
CA LEU A 335 24.95 35.38 -13.69
C LEU A 335 24.29 36.77 -13.74
N CYS A 336 22.95 36.83 -13.80
CA CYS A 336 22.24 38.07 -14.13
C CYS A 336 21.16 38.49 -13.12
N GLY A 337 20.74 37.61 -12.20
CA GLY A 337 19.53 37.78 -11.39
C GLY A 337 19.72 37.75 -9.87
N THR A 338 20.95 37.67 -9.36
CA THR A 338 21.20 37.52 -7.91
C THR A 338 20.73 38.72 -7.08
N GLY A 339 20.68 39.92 -7.67
CA GLY A 339 20.18 41.12 -7.00
C GLY A 339 18.72 41.02 -6.57
N PHE A 340 17.91 40.17 -7.22
CA PHE A 340 16.52 39.93 -6.84
C PHE A 340 16.37 39.16 -5.52
N ILE A 341 17.33 38.28 -5.21
CA ILE A 341 17.23 37.32 -4.10
C ILE A 341 17.04 38.04 -2.76
N GLY A 342 17.76 39.15 -2.56
CA GLY A 342 17.71 39.95 -1.33
C GLY A 342 16.36 40.59 -1.03
N TYR A 343 15.42 40.62 -1.99
CA TYR A 343 14.08 41.17 -1.80
C TYR A 343 13.05 40.13 -1.33
N LEU A 344 13.40 38.84 -1.32
CA LEU A 344 12.46 37.78 -1.01
C LEU A 344 12.22 37.67 0.51
N PRO A 345 10.98 37.88 1.00
CA PRO A 345 10.66 37.72 2.42
C PRO A 345 10.69 36.25 2.84
N ILE A 346 11.40 35.93 3.91
CA ILE A 346 11.48 34.57 4.46
C ILE A 346 10.09 33.97 4.79
N PRO A 347 9.11 34.71 5.34
CA PRO A 347 7.80 34.14 5.70
C PRO A 347 7.02 33.63 4.48
N VAL A 348 7.11 34.33 3.34
CA VAL A 348 6.48 33.91 2.08
C VAL A 348 7.09 32.62 1.57
N LEU A 349 8.43 32.53 1.60
CA LEU A 349 9.18 31.36 1.17
C LEU A 349 8.89 30.15 2.07
N THR A 350 8.77 30.40 3.38
CA THR A 350 8.44 29.38 4.38
C THR A 350 7.04 28.82 4.14
N ALA A 351 6.07 29.67 3.82
CA ALA A 351 4.72 29.25 3.45
C ALA A 351 4.70 28.37 2.18
N ILE A 352 5.53 28.70 1.19
CA ILE A 352 5.71 27.89 -0.02
C ILE A 352 6.21 26.47 0.31
N VAL A 353 7.22 26.37 1.18
CA VAL A 353 7.77 25.07 1.61
C VAL A 353 6.73 24.25 2.37
N ILE A 354 6.06 24.84 3.36
CA ILE A 354 5.02 24.15 4.15
C ILE A 354 3.88 23.67 3.24
N SER A 355 3.42 24.52 2.31
CA SER A 355 2.34 24.15 1.38
C SER A 355 2.68 22.95 0.49
N ALA A 356 3.94 22.78 0.09
CA ALA A 356 4.36 21.63 -0.70
C ALA A 356 4.43 20.36 0.14
N LEU A 357 5.03 20.43 1.33
CA LEU A 357 5.19 19.28 2.23
C LEU A 357 3.85 18.73 2.71
N LEU A 358 2.88 19.59 3.02
CA LEU A 358 1.52 19.15 3.37
C LEU A 358 0.91 18.26 2.27
N GLY A 359 1.21 18.52 1.00
CA GLY A 359 0.76 17.68 -0.12
C GLY A 359 1.52 16.38 -0.31
N ALA A 360 2.68 16.23 0.30
CA ALA A 360 3.52 15.03 0.21
C ALA A 360 3.28 14.05 1.36
N THR A 361 2.56 14.47 2.41
CA THR A 361 2.16 13.58 3.52
C THR A 361 1.16 12.52 3.08
N GLU A 362 1.25 11.32 3.64
CA GLU A 362 0.41 10.17 3.27
C GLU A 362 -0.59 9.78 4.38
N PHE A 363 -1.18 10.76 5.06
CA PHE A 363 -2.20 10.48 6.09
C PHE A 363 -3.43 9.74 5.53
N GLU A 364 -3.73 9.88 4.25
CA GLU A 364 -4.79 9.12 3.57
C GLU A 364 -4.49 7.62 3.54
N LEU A 365 -3.22 7.23 3.37
CA LEU A 365 -2.79 5.83 3.44
C LEU A 365 -3.06 5.26 4.84
N ALA A 366 -2.73 6.01 5.90
CA ALA A 366 -3.00 5.57 7.27
C ALA A 366 -4.50 5.30 7.52
N VAL A 367 -5.39 6.16 7.01
CA VAL A 367 -6.85 5.96 7.09
C VAL A 367 -7.29 4.72 6.31
N LYS A 368 -6.74 4.49 5.11
CA LYS A 368 -7.01 3.28 4.33
C LYS A 368 -6.54 2.02 5.05
N LEU A 369 -5.32 2.04 5.60
CA LEU A 369 -4.75 0.94 6.37
C LEU A 369 -5.58 0.63 7.61
N TRP A 370 -6.10 1.64 8.32
CA TRP A 370 -6.96 1.42 9.49
C TRP A 370 -8.23 0.60 9.17
N LYS A 371 -8.78 0.76 7.95
CA LYS A 371 -9.94 0.01 7.47
C LYS A 371 -9.59 -1.40 6.98
N VAL A 372 -8.38 -1.61 6.46
CA VAL A 372 -7.96 -2.88 5.82
C VAL A 372 -7.16 -3.76 6.77
N SER A 373 -6.11 -3.23 7.39
CA SER A 373 -5.21 -3.95 8.30
C SER A 373 -4.71 -3.02 9.40
N ARG A 374 -5.23 -3.22 10.62
CA ARG A 374 -4.79 -2.45 11.80
C ARG A 374 -3.30 -2.65 12.09
N THR A 375 -2.77 -3.85 11.86
CA THR A 375 -1.36 -4.16 12.06
C THR A 375 -0.47 -3.33 11.13
N GLU A 376 -0.81 -3.24 9.84
CA GLU A 376 -0.08 -2.40 8.89
C GLU A 376 -0.21 -0.90 9.25
N CYS A 377 -1.36 -0.47 9.76
CA CYS A 377 -1.53 0.88 10.27
C CYS A 377 -0.59 1.18 11.46
N PHE A 378 -0.40 0.22 12.39
CA PHE A 378 0.56 0.37 13.47
C PHE A 378 2.01 0.43 12.98
N ILE A 379 2.36 -0.30 11.91
CA ILE A 379 3.68 -0.20 11.28
C ILE A 379 3.90 1.22 10.73
N PHE A 380 2.90 1.79 10.04
CA PHE A 380 2.94 3.17 9.55
C PHE A 380 3.21 4.15 10.70
N TRP A 381 2.44 4.06 11.79
CA TRP A 381 2.61 4.94 12.95
C TRP A 381 3.94 4.71 13.67
N GLY A 382 4.41 3.47 13.75
CA GLY A 382 5.71 3.14 14.31
C GLY A 382 6.86 3.79 13.54
N ALA A 383 6.82 3.74 12.20
CA ALA A 383 7.78 4.43 11.35
C ALA A 383 7.65 5.96 11.49
N PHE A 384 6.43 6.51 11.43
CA PHE A 384 6.16 7.94 11.57
C PHE A 384 6.68 8.53 12.89
N ILE A 385 6.32 7.93 14.01
CA ILE A 385 6.74 8.35 15.36
C ILE A 385 8.24 8.13 15.52
N GLY A 386 8.77 7.02 15.00
CA GLY A 386 10.21 6.74 15.02
C GLY A 386 11.02 7.83 14.31
N VAL A 387 10.56 8.31 13.15
CA VAL A 387 11.20 9.43 12.45
C VAL A 387 11.14 10.72 13.26
N LEU A 388 10.00 11.05 13.87
CA LEU A 388 9.84 12.28 14.64
C LEU A 388 10.69 12.31 15.92
N LEU A 389 10.81 11.18 16.62
CA LEU A 389 11.45 11.12 17.93
C LEU A 389 12.93 10.74 17.89
N LEU A 390 13.33 9.90 16.92
CA LEU A 390 14.65 9.27 16.89
C LEU A 390 15.41 9.57 15.59
N GLY A 391 14.83 10.38 14.70
CA GLY A 391 15.40 10.72 13.40
C GLY A 391 15.11 9.70 12.31
N THR A 392 15.45 10.09 11.09
CA THR A 392 15.01 9.42 9.85
C THR A 392 15.50 7.99 9.73
N ILE A 393 16.78 7.73 10.02
CA ILE A 393 17.38 6.38 9.96
C ILE A 393 16.67 5.42 10.93
N ASN A 394 16.52 5.84 12.19
CA ASN A 394 15.94 4.99 13.23
C ASN A 394 14.47 4.71 12.97
N GLY A 395 13.72 5.70 12.48
CA GLY A 395 12.32 5.51 12.07
C GLY A 395 12.15 4.47 10.97
N VAL A 396 13.03 4.47 9.96
CA VAL A 396 13.03 3.43 8.91
C VAL A 396 13.35 2.06 9.49
N LEU A 397 14.39 1.94 10.33
CA LEU A 397 14.77 0.66 10.96
C LEU A 397 13.64 0.08 11.80
N ILE A 398 12.96 0.91 12.60
CA ILE A 398 11.78 0.50 13.37
C ILE A 398 10.70 -0.04 12.44
N GLY A 399 10.37 0.69 11.37
CA GLY A 399 9.39 0.26 10.39
C GLY A 399 9.73 -1.08 9.73
N ILE A 400 11.00 -1.27 9.35
CA ILE A 400 11.50 -2.52 8.74
C ILE A 400 11.37 -3.68 9.74
N ILE A 401 11.85 -3.50 10.98
CA ILE A 401 11.77 -4.53 12.02
C ILE A 401 10.31 -4.92 12.29
N LEU A 402 9.41 -3.93 12.41
CA LEU A 402 7.98 -4.19 12.62
C LEU A 402 7.34 -4.90 11.42
N SER A 403 7.73 -4.56 10.18
CA SER A 403 7.25 -5.24 8.98
C SER A 403 7.74 -6.69 8.90
N PHE A 404 9.01 -6.95 9.24
CA PHE A 404 9.52 -8.32 9.31
C PHE A 404 8.84 -9.12 10.41
N ALA A 405 8.62 -8.52 11.59
CA ALA A 405 7.91 -9.17 12.68
C ALA A 405 6.47 -9.54 12.27
N GLU A 406 5.74 -8.61 11.63
CA GLU A 406 4.40 -8.86 11.09
C GLU A 406 4.41 -9.98 10.06
N MET A 407 5.33 -9.94 9.09
CA MET A 407 5.46 -10.97 8.07
C MET A 407 5.71 -12.36 8.68
N VAL A 408 6.58 -12.44 9.69
CA VAL A 408 6.87 -13.69 10.42
C VAL A 408 5.64 -14.16 11.18
N ILE A 409 4.95 -13.29 11.92
CA ILE A 409 3.74 -13.64 12.68
C ILE A 409 2.65 -14.14 11.73
N ARG A 410 2.41 -13.43 10.62
CA ARG A 410 1.42 -13.79 9.61
C ARG A 410 1.74 -15.13 8.94
N SER A 411 3.01 -15.37 8.62
CA SER A 411 3.46 -16.64 8.04
C SER A 411 3.40 -17.81 9.04
N SER A 412 3.46 -17.50 10.34
CA SER A 412 3.41 -18.49 11.44
C SER A 412 1.99 -19.03 11.68
N LYS A 413 0.95 -18.29 11.27
CA LYS A 413 -0.46 -18.71 11.35
C LYS A 413 -1.13 -18.62 9.97
N PRO A 414 -0.75 -19.50 9.04
CA PRO A 414 -1.31 -19.48 7.69
C PRO A 414 -2.77 -19.92 7.69
N ALA A 415 -3.47 -19.62 6.60
CA ALA A 415 -4.82 -20.15 6.39
C ALA A 415 -4.78 -21.68 6.31
N SER A 416 -5.57 -22.33 7.15
CA SER A 416 -5.77 -23.77 7.18
C SER A 416 -7.26 -24.08 7.24
N CYS A 417 -7.66 -25.23 6.73
CA CYS A 417 -9.04 -25.69 6.82
C CYS A 417 -9.15 -27.20 6.76
N PHE A 418 -10.26 -27.72 7.29
CA PHE A 418 -10.63 -29.12 7.14
C PHE A 418 -11.53 -29.28 5.91
N LEU A 419 -11.28 -30.32 5.12
CA LEU A 419 -11.95 -30.54 3.86
C LEU A 419 -13.02 -31.62 3.94
N GLY A 420 -14.12 -31.38 3.26
CA GLY A 420 -15.22 -32.31 3.04
C GLY A 420 -15.62 -32.39 1.58
N ILE A 421 -16.73 -33.06 1.33
CA ILE A 421 -17.34 -33.21 0.01
C ILE A 421 -18.81 -32.85 0.10
N GLN A 422 -19.28 -32.11 -0.89
CA GLN A 422 -20.71 -31.94 -1.11
C GLN A 422 -21.30 -33.19 -1.78
N PRO A 423 -22.46 -33.70 -1.32
CA PRO A 423 -23.12 -34.86 -1.91
C PRO A 423 -23.30 -34.75 -3.44
N GLY A 424 -22.91 -35.79 -4.16
CA GLY A 424 -22.95 -35.88 -5.62
C GLY A 424 -21.78 -35.22 -6.36
N HIS A 425 -20.90 -34.52 -5.64
CA HIS A 425 -19.73 -33.85 -6.20
C HIS A 425 -18.42 -34.62 -5.95
N LYS A 426 -17.38 -34.23 -6.69
CA LYS A 426 -16.08 -34.93 -6.71
C LYS A 426 -14.95 -34.11 -6.07
N HIS A 427 -15.16 -32.83 -5.82
CA HIS A 427 -14.16 -31.88 -5.35
C HIS A 427 -14.17 -31.78 -3.82
N PHE A 428 -12.98 -31.63 -3.24
CA PHE A 428 -12.79 -31.37 -1.82
C PHE A 428 -12.86 -29.87 -1.56
N ARG A 429 -13.73 -29.46 -0.65
CA ARG A 429 -14.00 -28.06 -0.30
C ARG A 429 -13.89 -27.87 1.21
N ASP A 430 -13.66 -26.64 1.63
CA ASP A 430 -13.66 -26.31 3.06
C ASP A 430 -15.06 -26.57 3.65
N ILE A 431 -15.11 -27.28 4.77
CA ILE A 431 -16.37 -27.58 5.46
C ILE A 431 -17.04 -26.29 5.95
N ALA A 432 -16.26 -25.24 6.22
CA ALA A 432 -16.79 -23.94 6.62
C ALA A 432 -17.45 -23.16 5.46
N GLU A 433 -17.24 -23.52 4.19
CA GLU A 433 -17.84 -22.83 3.03
C GLU A 433 -19.37 -22.98 2.99
N SER A 434 -19.90 -24.13 3.42
CA SER A 434 -21.34 -24.42 3.32
C SER A 434 -21.76 -25.59 4.22
N SER A 435 -22.96 -25.51 4.78
CA SER A 435 -23.60 -26.59 5.53
C SER A 435 -23.90 -27.84 4.69
N GLN A 436 -23.81 -27.76 3.37
CA GLN A 436 -23.97 -28.89 2.46
C GLN A 436 -22.67 -29.70 2.25
N ILE A 437 -21.55 -29.26 2.83
CA ILE A 437 -20.26 -29.94 2.70
C ILE A 437 -20.07 -30.82 3.92
N HIS A 438 -19.87 -32.13 3.69
CA HIS A 438 -19.77 -33.12 4.76
C HIS A 438 -18.40 -33.78 4.78
N GLU A 439 -17.96 -34.12 5.99
CA GLU A 439 -16.74 -34.89 6.23
C GLU A 439 -16.86 -36.31 5.65
N ILE A 440 -15.74 -36.90 5.24
CA ILE A 440 -15.68 -38.31 4.89
C ILE A 440 -15.61 -39.13 6.18
N GLU A 441 -16.41 -40.20 6.25
CA GLU A 441 -16.53 -41.03 7.45
C GLU A 441 -15.18 -41.63 7.87
N GLY A 442 -14.76 -41.32 9.10
CA GLY A 442 -13.50 -41.80 9.68
C GLY A 442 -12.22 -41.26 9.04
N ILE A 443 -12.31 -40.19 8.22
CA ILE A 443 -11.16 -39.56 7.57
C ILE A 443 -11.11 -38.07 7.92
N VAL A 444 -9.93 -37.61 8.33
CA VAL A 444 -9.61 -36.19 8.47
C VAL A 444 -8.79 -35.77 7.26
N ILE A 445 -9.24 -34.73 6.56
CA ILE A 445 -8.49 -34.13 5.45
C ILE A 445 -8.19 -32.69 5.86
N TYR A 446 -6.92 -32.37 6.06
CA TYR A 446 -6.49 -31.06 6.54
C TYR A 446 -5.65 -30.37 5.47
N ARG A 447 -6.07 -29.19 5.03
CA ARG A 447 -5.35 -28.35 4.07
C ARG A 447 -4.55 -27.30 4.80
N PHE A 448 -3.25 -27.27 4.52
CA PHE A 448 -2.34 -26.27 5.06
C PHE A 448 -1.78 -25.38 3.95
N SER A 449 -2.15 -24.10 3.96
CA SER A 449 -1.92 -23.20 2.81
C SER A 449 -0.65 -22.35 2.93
N SER A 450 0.46 -22.93 3.39
CA SER A 450 1.76 -22.24 3.47
C SER A 450 2.92 -23.22 3.53
N ASN A 451 4.14 -22.72 3.28
CA ASN A 451 5.37 -23.46 3.56
C ASN A 451 5.41 -23.89 5.03
N LEU A 452 5.97 -25.07 5.29
CA LEU A 452 6.03 -25.62 6.63
C LEU A 452 7.42 -25.36 7.22
N PHE A 453 7.51 -24.64 8.33
CA PHE A 453 8.79 -24.28 8.93
C PHE A 453 8.66 -24.20 10.46
N PHE A 454 9.77 -23.97 11.16
CA PHE A 454 9.86 -24.04 12.62
C PHE A 454 8.75 -23.27 13.36
N ALA A 455 8.27 -22.15 12.81
CA ALA A 455 7.30 -21.30 13.49
C ALA A 455 5.84 -21.75 13.35
N ASN A 456 5.49 -22.49 12.29
CA ASN A 456 4.11 -22.91 12.03
C ASN A 456 3.88 -24.43 12.06
N ALA A 457 4.94 -25.24 12.05
CA ALA A 457 4.81 -26.70 12.12
C ALA A 457 4.07 -27.17 13.38
N GLY A 458 4.17 -26.42 14.48
CA GLY A 458 3.40 -26.70 15.69
C GLY A 458 1.90 -26.46 15.53
N VAL A 459 1.49 -25.48 14.72
CA VAL A 459 0.07 -25.21 14.46
C VAL A 459 -0.56 -26.37 13.69
N LEU A 460 0.11 -26.86 12.63
CA LEU A 460 -0.35 -28.02 11.87
C LEU A 460 -0.57 -29.25 12.77
N GLN A 461 0.41 -29.52 13.64
CA GLN A 461 0.33 -30.65 14.57
C GLN A 461 -0.84 -30.49 15.55
N GLN A 462 -0.96 -29.31 16.17
CA GLN A 462 -2.02 -29.02 17.15
C GLN A 462 -3.42 -29.09 16.52
N ASP A 463 -3.60 -28.55 15.32
CA ASP A 463 -4.89 -28.56 14.62
C ASP A 463 -5.33 -30.01 14.34
N ILE A 464 -4.42 -30.86 13.85
CA ILE A 464 -4.71 -32.28 13.59
C ILE A 464 -5.02 -33.02 14.90
N GLU A 465 -4.20 -32.84 15.94
CA GLU A 465 -4.40 -33.51 17.24
C GLU A 465 -5.75 -33.12 17.88
N GLN A 466 -6.12 -31.84 17.86
CA GLN A 466 -7.42 -31.37 18.37
C GLN A 466 -8.60 -31.96 17.61
N GLU A 467 -8.48 -32.10 16.28
CA GLU A 467 -9.54 -32.68 15.46
C GLU A 467 -9.72 -34.19 15.71
N LEU A 468 -8.61 -34.90 15.94
CA LEU A 468 -8.64 -36.31 16.34
C LEU A 468 -9.34 -36.51 17.69
N GLU A 469 -9.08 -35.63 18.67
CA GLU A 469 -9.77 -35.62 19.96
C GLU A 469 -11.27 -35.31 19.82
N ARG A 470 -11.64 -34.39 18.93
CA ARG A 470 -13.03 -33.98 18.69
C ARG A 470 -13.90 -35.09 18.11
N ARG A 471 -13.45 -35.74 17.03
CA ARG A 471 -14.28 -36.71 16.29
C ARG A 471 -14.22 -38.12 16.86
N GLY A 472 -13.05 -38.56 17.34
CA GLY A 472 -12.82 -39.95 17.72
C GLY A 472 -12.98 -40.93 16.54
N ASN A 473 -12.49 -42.17 16.71
CA ASN A 473 -12.64 -43.25 15.71
C ASN A 473 -12.15 -42.90 14.28
N ILE A 474 -11.05 -42.14 14.17
CA ILE A 474 -10.44 -41.77 12.89
C ILE A 474 -9.52 -42.90 12.41
N LYS A 475 -9.66 -43.27 11.13
CA LYS A 475 -8.87 -44.31 10.47
C LYS A 475 -7.66 -43.74 9.73
N ALA A 476 -7.78 -42.49 9.25
CA ALA A 476 -6.68 -41.83 8.57
C ALA A 476 -6.75 -40.30 8.62
N VAL A 477 -5.56 -39.71 8.53
CA VAL A 477 -5.34 -38.27 8.34
C VAL A 477 -4.66 -38.08 6.99
N ILE A 478 -5.23 -37.21 6.16
CA ILE A 478 -4.68 -36.79 4.88
C ILE A 478 -4.31 -35.31 4.98
N LEU A 479 -3.02 -35.01 4.90
CA LEU A 479 -2.52 -33.65 4.74
C LEU A 479 -2.60 -33.28 3.24
N ASP A 480 -3.48 -32.35 2.92
CA ASP A 480 -3.45 -31.61 1.65
C ASP A 480 -2.33 -30.57 1.73
N ALA A 481 -1.20 -30.92 1.13
CA ALA A 481 0.04 -30.16 1.09
C ALA A 481 0.18 -29.35 -0.21
N SER A 482 -0.93 -29.06 -0.91
CA SER A 482 -0.95 -28.21 -2.10
C SER A 482 -0.34 -26.81 -1.87
N GLY A 483 -0.49 -26.27 -0.66
CA GLY A 483 0.12 -24.99 -0.25
C GLY A 483 1.54 -25.09 0.30
N ILE A 484 2.09 -26.29 0.51
CA ILE A 484 3.43 -26.50 1.08
C ILE A 484 4.46 -26.57 -0.04
N GLY A 485 5.13 -25.45 -0.32
CA GLY A 485 6.20 -25.37 -1.32
C GLY A 485 7.57 -25.80 -0.80
N SER A 486 7.84 -25.58 0.48
CA SER A 486 9.10 -25.95 1.14
C SER A 486 8.88 -26.40 2.58
N ILE A 487 9.83 -27.18 3.08
CA ILE A 487 9.91 -27.65 4.46
C ILE A 487 11.31 -27.44 5.03
N ASP A 488 11.42 -26.95 6.26
CA ASP A 488 12.71 -26.87 6.98
C ASP A 488 12.95 -28.11 7.86
N ILE A 489 14.14 -28.20 8.47
CA ILE A 489 14.53 -29.38 9.28
C ILE A 489 13.61 -29.56 10.50
N THR A 490 13.25 -28.48 11.19
CA THR A 490 12.40 -28.54 12.38
C THR A 490 10.98 -29.00 12.02
N ALA A 491 10.44 -28.53 10.90
CA ALA A 491 9.17 -28.98 10.38
C ALA A 491 9.19 -30.44 9.94
N ALA A 492 10.29 -30.89 9.32
CA ALA A 492 10.47 -32.30 8.95
C ALA A 492 10.47 -33.21 10.19
N ASP A 493 11.20 -32.84 11.23
CA ASP A 493 11.23 -33.58 12.51
C ASP A 493 9.84 -33.63 13.16
N ARG A 494 9.09 -32.51 13.16
CA ARG A 494 7.72 -32.50 13.69
C ARG A 494 6.76 -33.36 12.89
N LEU A 495 6.89 -33.36 11.57
CA LEU A 495 6.06 -34.21 10.70
C LEU A 495 6.35 -35.69 10.95
N GLU A 496 7.61 -36.03 11.21
CA GLU A 496 8.00 -37.38 11.62
C GLU A 496 7.40 -37.76 12.99
N ILE A 497 7.45 -36.87 13.97
CA ILE A 497 6.86 -37.11 15.30
C ILE A 497 5.35 -37.34 15.17
N LEU A 498 4.66 -36.48 14.40
CA LEU A 498 3.23 -36.63 14.12
C LEU A 498 2.95 -37.98 13.46
N TYR A 499 3.71 -38.35 12.42
CA TYR A 499 3.56 -39.64 11.76
C TYR A 499 3.72 -40.82 12.73
N LYS A 500 4.77 -40.81 13.57
CA LYS A 500 5.03 -41.88 14.55
C LYS A 500 3.87 -41.99 15.55
N SER A 501 3.37 -40.87 16.07
CA SER A 501 2.22 -40.84 16.98
C SER A 501 0.94 -41.40 16.33
N LEU A 502 0.63 -41.00 15.10
CA LEU A 502 -0.51 -41.53 14.35
C LEU A 502 -0.37 -43.04 14.10
N LYS A 503 0.84 -43.49 13.75
CA LYS A 503 1.14 -44.92 13.51
C LYS A 503 0.95 -45.75 14.77
N GLU A 504 1.36 -45.25 15.94
CA GLU A 504 1.14 -45.91 17.24
C GLU A 504 -0.35 -46.05 17.59
N GLN A 505 -1.17 -45.08 17.18
CA GLN A 505 -2.63 -45.13 17.34
C GLN A 505 -3.34 -45.98 16.27
N GLY A 506 -2.60 -46.54 15.29
CA GLY A 506 -3.16 -47.29 14.17
C GLY A 506 -3.84 -46.43 13.10
N ILE A 507 -3.61 -45.12 13.13
CA ILE A 507 -4.16 -44.14 12.18
C ILE A 507 -3.20 -44.01 10.99
N LYS A 508 -3.71 -44.17 9.76
CA LYS A 508 -2.88 -43.98 8.56
C LYS A 508 -2.64 -42.50 8.30
N PHE A 509 -1.42 -42.12 7.94
CA PHE A 509 -1.08 -40.75 7.58
C PHE A 509 -0.69 -40.66 6.10
N TYR A 510 -1.26 -39.69 5.40
CA TYR A 510 -0.93 -39.41 4.00
C TYR A 510 -0.57 -37.94 3.77
N ILE A 511 0.42 -37.69 2.91
CA ILE A 511 0.77 -36.36 2.39
C ILE A 511 0.42 -36.34 0.91
N THR A 512 -0.37 -35.35 0.48
CA THR A 512 -0.97 -35.28 -0.87
C THR A 512 -0.91 -33.90 -1.50
N GLU A 513 -1.12 -33.83 -2.83
CA GLU A 513 -1.26 -32.59 -3.62
C GLU A 513 -0.04 -31.65 -3.66
N HIS A 514 1.09 -32.00 -3.03
CA HIS A 514 2.30 -31.17 -3.03
C HIS A 514 3.10 -31.23 -4.33
N ILE A 515 3.92 -30.20 -4.53
CA ILE A 515 4.86 -30.12 -5.65
C ILE A 515 6.02 -31.12 -5.51
N ALA A 516 6.61 -31.52 -6.65
CA ALA A 516 7.69 -32.51 -6.68
C ALA A 516 8.93 -32.11 -5.88
N GLY A 517 9.23 -30.81 -5.78
CA GLY A 517 10.38 -30.29 -5.03
C GLY A 517 10.32 -30.60 -3.53
N LEU A 518 9.12 -30.75 -2.96
CA LEU A 518 8.98 -31.11 -1.55
C LEU A 518 9.45 -32.55 -1.29
N ASN A 519 9.25 -33.48 -2.24
CA ASN A 519 9.79 -34.85 -2.12
C ASN A 519 11.32 -34.87 -2.07
N GLU A 520 11.98 -33.98 -2.80
CA GLU A 520 13.44 -33.85 -2.75
C GLU A 520 13.91 -33.33 -1.39
N GLN A 521 13.22 -32.34 -0.85
CA GLN A 521 13.50 -31.81 0.49
C GLN A 521 13.30 -32.88 1.56
N MET A 522 12.18 -33.63 1.53
CA MET A 522 11.92 -34.74 2.46
C MET A 522 13.05 -35.78 2.48
N ARG A 523 13.56 -36.17 1.30
CA ARG A 523 14.71 -37.10 1.21
C ARG A 523 15.99 -36.52 1.80
N LYS A 524 16.27 -35.24 1.53
CA LYS A 524 17.47 -34.55 2.06
C LYS A 524 17.39 -34.33 3.58
N LEU A 525 16.19 -34.15 4.11
CA LEU A 525 15.93 -33.87 5.53
C LEU A 525 15.70 -35.15 6.36
N GLY A 526 15.90 -36.33 5.80
CA GLY A 526 15.86 -37.61 6.54
C GLY A 526 14.49 -38.28 6.66
N ILE A 527 13.40 -37.62 6.24
CA ILE A 527 12.04 -38.17 6.26
C ILE A 527 11.62 -38.79 4.91
N GLY A 528 12.60 -39.10 4.05
CA GLY A 528 12.38 -39.72 2.74
C GLY A 528 11.72 -41.11 2.81
N TYR A 529 11.93 -41.83 3.91
CA TYR A 529 11.33 -43.15 4.12
C TYR A 529 9.79 -43.11 4.17
N LEU A 530 9.17 -41.97 4.49
CA LEU A 530 7.71 -41.80 4.41
C LEU A 530 7.20 -42.00 2.97
N ILE A 531 8.03 -41.68 1.97
CA ILE A 531 7.72 -41.95 0.56
C ILE A 531 7.78 -43.46 0.30
N GLU A 532 8.79 -44.14 0.83
CA GLU A 532 9.03 -45.58 0.66
C GLU A 532 7.96 -46.43 1.37
N GLU A 533 7.53 -46.01 2.56
CA GLU A 533 6.42 -46.63 3.32
C GLU A 533 5.04 -46.31 2.71
N GLY A 534 4.99 -45.47 1.68
CA GLY A 534 3.77 -45.18 0.93
C GLY A 534 2.84 -44.17 1.59
N CYS A 535 3.32 -43.36 2.53
CA CYS A 535 2.57 -42.23 3.10
C CYS A 535 2.42 -41.07 2.10
N VAL A 536 3.24 -41.02 1.06
CA VAL A 536 3.20 -39.93 0.08
C VAL A 536 2.40 -40.35 -1.15
N ARG A 537 1.36 -39.59 -1.51
CA ARG A 537 0.52 -39.83 -2.69
C ARG A 537 0.31 -38.57 -3.51
N ARG A 538 0.07 -38.74 -4.81
CA ARG A 538 -0.08 -37.59 -5.71
C ARG A 538 -1.37 -36.82 -5.48
N THR A 539 -2.45 -37.50 -5.12
CA THR A 539 -3.76 -36.86 -4.89
C THR A 539 -4.47 -37.46 -3.68
N ILE A 540 -5.39 -36.69 -3.09
CA ILE A 540 -6.28 -37.14 -2.01
C ILE A 540 -7.07 -38.37 -2.46
N HIS A 541 -7.52 -38.39 -3.73
CA HIS A 541 -8.26 -39.52 -4.30
C HIS A 541 -7.47 -40.84 -4.25
N ILE A 542 -6.16 -40.80 -4.54
CA ILE A 542 -5.32 -42.00 -4.50
C ILE A 542 -5.12 -42.46 -3.06
N ALA A 543 -4.90 -41.54 -2.12
CA ALA A 543 -4.79 -41.87 -0.70
C ALA A 543 -6.06 -42.57 -0.18
N LEU A 544 -7.25 -42.05 -0.53
CA LEU A 544 -8.53 -42.68 -0.20
C LEU A 544 -8.68 -44.08 -0.82
N LYS A 545 -8.25 -44.24 -2.08
CA LYS A 545 -8.29 -45.53 -2.79
C LYS A 545 -7.40 -46.58 -2.13
N ASP A 546 -6.23 -46.21 -1.61
CA ASP A 546 -5.33 -47.11 -0.86
C ASP A 546 -5.98 -47.66 0.41
N MET A 547 -6.98 -46.96 0.94
CA MET A 547 -7.77 -47.38 2.10
C MET A 547 -9.03 -48.16 1.72
N GLY A 548 -9.24 -48.42 0.43
CA GLY A 548 -10.44 -49.08 -0.09
C GLY A 548 -11.65 -48.15 -0.21
N ILE A 549 -11.50 -46.85 0.08
CA ILE A 549 -12.58 -45.87 0.02
C ILE A 549 -12.68 -45.35 -1.42
N LYS A 550 -13.77 -45.71 -2.08
CA LYS A 550 -14.04 -45.34 -3.49
C LYS A 550 -15.16 -44.31 -3.56
N ARG A 551 -15.33 -43.74 -4.75
CA ARG A 551 -16.45 -42.85 -5.05
C ARG A 551 -17.73 -43.66 -5.35
N PRO A 552 -18.92 -43.17 -4.96
CA PRO A 552 -19.13 -42.03 -4.07
C PRO A 552 -18.64 -42.31 -2.65
N TYR A 553 -18.04 -41.29 -2.02
CA TYR A 553 -17.39 -41.46 -0.72
C TYR A 553 -18.43 -41.52 0.41
N PRO A 554 -18.25 -42.37 1.44
CA PRO A 554 -19.12 -42.37 2.61
C PRO A 554 -18.97 -41.06 3.37
N LEU A 555 -20.08 -40.36 3.60
CA LEU A 555 -20.11 -39.09 4.31
C LEU A 555 -20.60 -39.29 5.75
N GLU A 556 -20.11 -38.47 6.67
CA GLU A 556 -20.60 -38.48 8.05
C GLU A 556 -22.07 -38.04 8.14
N GLY A 557 -22.74 -38.47 9.23
CA GLY A 557 -24.14 -38.13 9.48
C GLY A 557 -25.16 -38.94 8.67
N GLY A 558 -24.73 -40.01 7.99
CA GLY A 558 -25.62 -40.86 7.19
C GLY A 558 -26.15 -40.17 5.93
N VAL A 559 -25.43 -39.14 5.45
CA VAL A 559 -25.81 -38.39 4.26
C VAL A 559 -25.51 -39.22 3.02
N ASP A 560 -26.53 -39.44 2.19
CA ASP A 560 -26.37 -40.16 0.94
C ASP A 560 -25.60 -39.34 -0.09
N ASN A 561 -24.61 -39.95 -0.72
CA ASN A 561 -23.67 -39.32 -1.64
C ASN A 561 -23.86 -39.82 -3.08
N GLU A 562 -25.10 -40.10 -3.49
CA GLU A 562 -25.40 -40.56 -4.85
C GLU A 562 -24.97 -39.58 -5.94
N GLU A 563 -24.55 -40.12 -7.10
CA GLU A 563 -24.15 -39.30 -8.24
C GLU A 563 -25.36 -38.53 -8.81
N ARG A 564 -25.37 -37.21 -8.61
CA ARG A 564 -26.40 -36.30 -9.16
C ARG A 564 -26.31 -36.19 -10.68
N SER A 565 -27.42 -35.78 -11.33
CA SER A 565 -27.46 -35.49 -12.77
C SER A 565 -26.50 -34.36 -13.18
N ALA A 566 -26.02 -34.37 -14.42
CA ALA A 566 -25.06 -33.38 -14.90
C ALA A 566 -25.62 -31.94 -14.95
N SER A 567 -26.93 -31.79 -15.16
CA SER A 567 -27.61 -30.49 -15.07
C SER A 567 -27.57 -29.95 -13.65
N ARG A 568 -27.87 -30.79 -12.65
CA ARG A 568 -27.84 -30.42 -11.23
C ARG A 568 -26.44 -30.01 -10.77
N LYS A 569 -25.41 -30.80 -11.10
CA LYS A 569 -24.02 -30.42 -10.75
C LYS A 569 -23.60 -29.05 -11.30
N ARG A 570 -24.11 -28.66 -12.47
CA ARG A 570 -23.79 -27.36 -13.09
C ARG A 570 -24.44 -26.20 -12.35
N VAL A 571 -25.64 -26.41 -11.82
CA VAL A 571 -26.38 -25.42 -11.02
C VAL A 571 -25.68 -25.24 -9.66
N ASP A 572 -25.49 -26.34 -8.92
CA ASP A 572 -24.81 -26.34 -7.61
C ASP A 572 -23.46 -25.61 -7.69
N ASN A 573 -22.68 -25.89 -8.73
CA ASN A 573 -21.36 -25.26 -8.90
C ASN A 573 -21.43 -23.74 -9.10
N ARG A 574 -22.44 -23.20 -9.79
CA ARG A 574 -22.52 -21.73 -10.02
C ARG A 574 -22.85 -20.98 -8.75
N MET A 575 -23.82 -21.46 -7.99
CA MET A 575 -24.19 -20.82 -6.73
C MET A 575 -23.04 -20.90 -5.73
N GLN A 576 -22.35 -22.04 -5.68
CA GLN A 576 -21.17 -22.19 -4.85
C GLN A 576 -20.01 -21.33 -5.31
N GLU A 577 -19.78 -21.16 -6.61
CA GLU A 577 -18.78 -20.22 -7.11
C GLU A 577 -19.11 -18.79 -6.66
N PHE A 578 -20.40 -18.43 -6.59
CA PHE A 578 -20.84 -17.13 -6.10
C PHE A 578 -20.61 -16.97 -4.59
N VAL A 579 -21.08 -17.92 -3.78
CA VAL A 579 -20.85 -17.94 -2.32
C VAL A 579 -19.35 -17.97 -1.99
N TRP A 580 -18.57 -18.76 -2.72
CA TRP A 580 -17.12 -18.80 -2.56
C TRP A 580 -16.46 -17.46 -2.92
N ALA A 581 -16.93 -16.79 -3.98
CA ALA A 581 -16.35 -15.52 -4.44
C ALA A 581 -16.65 -14.35 -3.49
N PHE A 582 -17.83 -14.34 -2.87
CA PHE A 582 -18.30 -13.19 -2.07
C PHE A 582 -18.39 -13.47 -0.56
N GLY A 583 -18.31 -14.73 -0.13
CA GLY A 583 -18.26 -15.11 1.28
C GLY A 583 -19.42 -14.51 2.10
N SER A 584 -19.09 -13.76 3.14
CA SER A 584 -20.07 -13.05 3.99
C SER A 584 -20.84 -11.96 3.26
N ASP A 585 -20.31 -11.44 2.15
CA ASP A 585 -20.91 -10.33 1.41
C ASP A 585 -21.91 -10.84 0.35
N THR A 586 -22.12 -12.16 0.26
CA THR A 586 -22.98 -12.80 -0.73
C THR A 586 -24.39 -12.19 -0.76
N GLU A 587 -25.01 -12.02 0.40
CA GLU A 587 -26.36 -11.44 0.50
C GLU A 587 -26.41 -10.00 -0.04
N GLU A 588 -25.44 -9.14 0.34
CA GLU A 588 -25.37 -7.76 -0.14
C GLU A 588 -25.13 -7.70 -1.66
N GLN A 589 -24.38 -8.65 -2.22
CA GLN A 589 -24.15 -8.73 -3.66
C GLN A 589 -25.39 -9.22 -4.43
N ILE A 590 -26.16 -10.15 -3.84
CA ILE A 590 -27.47 -10.56 -4.40
C ILE A 590 -28.41 -9.35 -4.43
N GLU A 591 -28.50 -8.59 -3.35
CA GLU A 591 -29.33 -7.38 -3.27
C GLU A 591 -28.91 -6.34 -4.32
N LYS A 592 -27.60 -6.08 -4.46
CA LYS A 592 -27.08 -5.19 -5.52
C LYS A 592 -27.44 -5.67 -6.92
N GLN A 593 -27.40 -6.98 -7.17
CA GLN A 593 -27.82 -7.54 -8.46
C GLN A 593 -29.31 -7.38 -8.70
N ILE A 594 -30.14 -7.57 -7.67
CA ILE A 594 -31.59 -7.35 -7.76
C ILE A 594 -31.88 -5.89 -8.12
N VAL A 595 -31.26 -4.94 -7.41
CA VAL A 595 -31.39 -3.50 -7.72
C VAL A 595 -30.94 -3.21 -9.15
N HIS A 596 -29.82 -3.77 -9.60
CA HIS A 596 -29.33 -3.58 -10.96
C HIS A 596 -30.28 -4.17 -12.03
N GLN A 597 -30.87 -5.33 -11.77
CA GLN A 597 -31.87 -5.93 -12.68
C GLN A 597 -33.17 -5.13 -12.71
N ILE A 598 -33.61 -4.59 -11.57
CA ILE A 598 -34.74 -3.65 -11.49
C ILE A 598 -34.44 -2.37 -12.31
N GLU A 599 -33.21 -1.86 -12.29
CA GLU A 599 -32.79 -0.73 -13.13
C GLU A 599 -32.75 -1.09 -14.62
N GLN A 600 -32.29 -2.29 -14.99
CA GLN A 600 -32.36 -2.76 -16.38
C GLN A 600 -33.81 -2.93 -16.86
N LEU A 601 -34.72 -3.29 -15.96
CA LEU A 601 -36.16 -3.32 -16.21
C LEU A 601 -36.73 -1.94 -16.54
N LYS A 602 -36.23 -0.86 -15.90
CA LYS A 602 -36.59 0.52 -16.29
C LYS A 602 -36.26 0.81 -17.77
N GLN A 603 -35.25 0.13 -18.33
CA GLN A 603 -34.80 0.36 -19.71
C GLN A 603 -35.49 -0.56 -20.73
N ASN A 604 -35.76 -1.83 -20.37
CA ASN A 604 -36.19 -2.86 -21.31
C ASN A 604 -37.65 -3.33 -21.14
N GLY A 605 -38.29 -3.05 -20.00
CA GLY A 605 -39.70 -3.40 -19.71
C GLY A 605 -40.01 -4.90 -19.62
N ASP A 606 -39.01 -5.77 -19.74
CA ASP A 606 -39.16 -7.21 -19.83
C ASP A 606 -39.12 -7.88 -18.43
N VAL A 607 -40.30 -8.08 -17.85
CA VAL A 607 -40.48 -8.69 -16.53
C VAL A 607 -40.18 -10.19 -16.52
N GLU A 608 -40.26 -10.88 -17.67
CA GLU A 608 -39.96 -12.32 -17.70
C GLU A 608 -38.48 -12.61 -17.46
N LYS A 609 -37.59 -11.73 -17.90
CA LYS A 609 -36.15 -11.84 -17.60
C LYS A 609 -35.81 -11.66 -16.12
N LEU A 610 -36.62 -10.93 -15.37
CA LEU A 610 -36.43 -10.73 -13.93
C LEU A 610 -36.87 -11.96 -13.13
N LEU A 611 -37.95 -12.63 -13.54
CA LEU A 611 -38.44 -13.86 -12.91
C LEU A 611 -37.41 -15.00 -12.97
N HIS A 612 -36.71 -15.10 -14.08
CA HIS A 612 -35.72 -16.18 -14.30
C HIS A 612 -34.27 -15.75 -14.01
N GLY A 613 -34.04 -14.46 -13.71
CA GLY A 613 -32.73 -13.85 -13.52
C GLY A 613 -31.84 -13.88 -14.77
N SER A 614 -30.73 -13.12 -14.76
CA SER A 614 -29.66 -13.22 -15.77
C SER A 614 -28.94 -14.59 -15.76
N TRP A 615 -29.25 -15.45 -14.79
CA TRP A 615 -28.61 -16.73 -14.55
C TRP A 615 -29.68 -17.81 -14.60
N SER A 616 -30.05 -18.24 -15.81
CA SER A 616 -31.20 -19.10 -16.13
C SER A 616 -31.22 -20.53 -15.50
N HIS A 617 -30.41 -20.81 -14.47
CA HIS A 617 -30.15 -22.12 -13.90
C HIS A 617 -29.91 -22.01 -12.37
N MET A 618 -30.91 -21.58 -11.60
CA MET A 618 -30.90 -21.57 -10.12
C MET A 618 -31.47 -22.90 -9.58
N GLU A 619 -31.11 -23.33 -8.35
CA GLU A 619 -31.81 -24.47 -7.72
C GLU A 619 -33.23 -24.05 -7.33
N ALA A 620 -34.14 -25.01 -7.18
CA ALA A 620 -35.54 -24.72 -6.82
C ALA A 620 -35.68 -23.97 -5.47
N PHE A 621 -34.74 -24.14 -4.54
CA PHE A 621 -34.70 -23.38 -3.29
C PHE A 621 -34.13 -21.96 -3.46
N ASP A 622 -33.22 -21.76 -4.42
CA ASP A 622 -32.65 -20.45 -4.73
C ASP A 622 -33.61 -19.63 -5.60
N GLU A 623 -34.34 -20.28 -6.51
CA GLU A 623 -35.44 -19.66 -7.27
C GLU A 623 -36.53 -19.15 -6.30
N ASP A 624 -36.80 -19.89 -5.22
CA ASP A 624 -37.77 -19.49 -4.19
C ASP A 624 -37.30 -18.30 -3.34
N GLU A 625 -36.00 -18.25 -2.98
CA GLU A 625 -35.37 -17.14 -2.26
C GLU A 625 -35.20 -15.90 -3.15
N TRP A 626 -34.90 -16.09 -4.43
CA TRP A 626 -34.93 -15.03 -5.44
C TRP A 626 -36.32 -14.42 -5.57
N LEU A 627 -37.36 -15.26 -5.65
CA LEU A 627 -38.75 -14.79 -5.68
C LEU A 627 -39.15 -14.06 -4.39
N GLU A 628 -38.68 -14.48 -3.22
CA GLU A 628 -38.91 -13.79 -1.94
C GLU A 628 -38.34 -12.37 -1.97
N HIS A 629 -37.08 -12.19 -2.40
CA HIS A 629 -36.51 -10.85 -2.52
C HIS A 629 -37.23 -10.00 -3.58
N LEU A 630 -37.68 -10.59 -4.70
CA LEU A 630 -38.51 -9.88 -5.66
C LEU A 630 -39.86 -9.43 -5.06
N GLU A 631 -40.46 -10.23 -4.18
CA GLU A 631 -41.67 -9.89 -3.43
C GLU A 631 -41.43 -8.73 -2.45
N GLU A 632 -40.28 -8.70 -1.76
CA GLU A 632 -39.89 -7.55 -0.92
C GLU A 632 -39.86 -6.24 -1.74
N HIS A 633 -39.48 -6.32 -3.02
CA HIS A 633 -39.44 -5.19 -3.96
C HIS A 633 -40.69 -5.04 -4.85
N LEU A 634 -41.78 -5.77 -4.60
CA LEU A 634 -42.96 -5.84 -5.47
C LEU A 634 -43.48 -4.46 -5.88
N LYS A 635 -43.68 -3.55 -4.91
CA LYS A 635 -44.19 -2.18 -5.16
C LYS A 635 -43.27 -1.36 -6.07
N GLU A 636 -41.96 -1.52 -5.93
CA GLU A 636 -40.98 -0.82 -6.76
C GLU A 636 -41.03 -1.37 -8.19
N ILE A 637 -41.12 -2.70 -8.34
CA ILE A 637 -41.24 -3.37 -9.64
C ILE A 637 -42.55 -2.98 -10.34
N VAL A 638 -43.65 -2.85 -9.61
CA VAL A 638 -44.96 -2.37 -10.12
C VAL A 638 -44.87 -0.94 -10.63
N ASN A 639 -44.32 -0.04 -9.80
CA ASN A 639 -44.15 1.37 -10.16
C ASN A 639 -43.30 1.56 -11.42
N ILE A 640 -42.34 0.66 -11.65
CA ILE A 640 -41.41 0.72 -12.78
C ILE A 640 -41.96 0.04 -14.04
N SER A 641 -42.50 -1.17 -13.89
CA SER A 641 -42.97 -1.98 -15.02
C SER A 641 -44.33 -1.54 -15.56
N GLY A 642 -45.08 -0.75 -14.79
CA GLY A 642 -46.45 -0.34 -15.12
C GLY A 642 -47.45 -1.51 -15.09
N LYS A 643 -47.03 -2.70 -14.64
CA LYS A 643 -47.91 -3.84 -14.44
C LYS A 643 -48.66 -3.69 -13.13
N ASP A 644 -49.90 -4.16 -13.14
CA ASP A 644 -50.75 -4.19 -11.95
C ASP A 644 -50.14 -5.09 -10.85
N GLU A 645 -50.14 -4.58 -9.61
CA GLU A 645 -49.52 -5.21 -8.43
C GLU A 645 -50.08 -6.61 -8.18
N ARG A 646 -51.39 -6.76 -8.39
CA ARG A 646 -52.11 -8.02 -8.28
C ARG A 646 -51.67 -9.03 -9.34
N THR A 647 -51.51 -8.59 -10.58
CA THR A 647 -51.08 -9.44 -11.69
C THR A 647 -49.64 -9.94 -11.50
N LEU A 648 -48.75 -9.11 -10.96
CA LEU A 648 -47.35 -9.49 -10.75
C LEU A 648 -47.19 -10.43 -9.55
N ALA A 649 -47.88 -10.16 -8.44
CA ALA A 649 -47.90 -11.05 -7.28
C ALA A 649 -48.44 -12.45 -7.63
N ALA A 650 -49.52 -12.52 -8.43
CA ALA A 650 -50.06 -13.79 -8.91
C ALA A 650 -49.02 -14.58 -9.74
N ARG A 651 -48.22 -13.88 -10.54
CA ARG A 651 -47.19 -14.50 -11.37
C ARG A 651 -45.99 -15.02 -10.56
N PHE A 652 -45.61 -14.36 -9.48
CA PHE A 652 -44.61 -14.86 -8.53
C PHE A 652 -45.09 -16.16 -7.86
N GLU A 653 -46.34 -16.19 -7.42
CA GLU A 653 -46.93 -17.37 -6.78
C GLU A 653 -47.12 -18.54 -7.77
N GLU A 654 -47.50 -18.28 -9.03
CA GLU A 654 -47.57 -19.29 -10.09
C GLU A 654 -46.19 -19.91 -10.35
N HIS A 655 -45.15 -19.09 -10.48
CA HIS A 655 -43.78 -19.58 -10.66
C HIS A 655 -43.30 -20.40 -9.46
N ARG A 656 -43.62 -19.96 -8.24
CA ARG A 656 -43.34 -20.71 -7.00
C ARG A 656 -44.06 -22.06 -6.97
N ARG A 657 -45.24 -22.17 -7.57
CA ARG A 657 -45.95 -23.45 -7.73
C ARG A 657 -45.25 -24.38 -8.71
N GLU A 658 -44.79 -23.87 -9.85
CA GLU A 658 -44.01 -24.64 -10.82
C GLU A 658 -42.73 -25.21 -10.18
N ILE A 659 -42.07 -24.41 -9.35
CA ILE A 659 -40.90 -24.80 -8.55
C ILE A 659 -41.28 -25.95 -7.60
N HIS A 660 -42.36 -25.81 -6.85
CA HIS A 660 -42.83 -26.84 -5.92
C HIS A 660 -43.23 -28.15 -6.62
N GLU A 661 -43.92 -28.07 -7.77
CA GLU A 661 -44.30 -29.24 -8.58
C GLU A 661 -43.06 -29.94 -9.15
N ARG A 662 -42.02 -29.18 -9.54
CA ARG A 662 -40.72 -29.71 -9.97
C ARG A 662 -40.03 -30.46 -8.82
N ILE A 663 -39.99 -29.87 -7.63
CA ILE A 663 -39.44 -30.52 -6.42
C ILE A 663 -40.21 -31.80 -6.08
N MET A 664 -41.54 -31.77 -6.11
CA MET A 664 -42.39 -32.93 -5.84
C MET A 664 -42.13 -34.09 -6.81
N LYS A 665 -41.91 -33.78 -8.10
CA LYS A 665 -41.65 -34.79 -9.13
C LYS A 665 -40.25 -35.39 -9.03
N GLU A 666 -39.26 -34.59 -8.64
CA GLU A 666 -37.86 -35.00 -8.59
C GLU A 666 -37.48 -35.64 -7.24
N GLN A 667 -37.96 -35.10 -6.11
CA GLN A 667 -37.63 -35.53 -4.75
C GLN A 667 -38.81 -35.29 -3.77
N PRO A 668 -39.74 -36.26 -3.64
CA PRO A 668 -40.94 -36.12 -2.79
C PRO A 668 -40.62 -35.82 -1.31
N GLU A 669 -39.51 -36.34 -0.80
CA GLU A 669 -39.07 -36.14 0.60
C GLU A 669 -38.64 -34.70 0.88
N LEU A 670 -38.10 -33.98 -0.11
CA LEU A 670 -37.65 -32.59 0.01
C LEU A 670 -38.79 -31.58 -0.14
N ALA A 671 -39.90 -31.98 -0.77
CA ALA A 671 -41.07 -31.11 -0.90
C ALA A 671 -41.71 -30.78 0.46
N GLN A 672 -41.61 -31.69 1.44
CA GLN A 672 -42.05 -31.45 2.81
C GLN A 672 -41.23 -30.32 3.46
N ARG A 673 -39.90 -30.35 3.31
CA ARG A 673 -38.99 -29.30 3.81
C ARG A 673 -39.18 -27.97 3.08
N PHE A 674 -39.46 -28.00 1.78
CA PHE A 674 -39.80 -26.80 1.02
C PHE A 674 -41.08 -26.13 1.57
N LYS A 675 -42.09 -26.93 1.90
CA LYS A 675 -43.34 -26.45 2.53
C LYS A 675 -43.12 -25.88 3.93
N GLU A 676 -42.24 -26.47 4.73
CA GLU A 676 -41.85 -25.95 6.06
C GLU A 676 -41.02 -24.67 5.96
N ARG A 677 -40.11 -24.57 4.98
CA ARG A 677 -39.35 -23.34 4.70
C ARG A 677 -40.30 -22.23 4.30
N ARG A 678 -41.25 -22.50 3.39
CA ARG A 678 -42.27 -21.54 2.95
C ARG A 678 -43.05 -20.92 4.10
N HIS A 679 -43.40 -21.71 5.12
CA HIS A 679 -44.05 -21.16 6.32
C HIS A 679 -43.17 -20.14 7.06
N ARG A 680 -41.84 -20.35 7.12
CA ARG A 680 -40.91 -19.39 7.73
C ARG A 680 -40.70 -18.15 6.86
N LEU A 681 -40.65 -18.30 5.54
CA LEU A 681 -40.55 -17.17 4.61
C LEU A 681 -41.80 -16.29 4.67
N ASP A 682 -42.98 -16.91 4.73
CA ASP A 682 -44.25 -16.23 4.97
C ASP A 682 -44.25 -15.42 6.29
N GLU A 683 -43.65 -15.97 7.36
CA GLU A 683 -43.45 -15.25 8.62
C GLU A 683 -42.48 -14.06 8.47
N HIS A 684 -41.35 -14.23 7.79
CA HIS A 684 -40.41 -13.14 7.50
C HIS A 684 -41.03 -12.02 6.65
N LEU A 685 -41.77 -12.38 5.59
CA LEU A 685 -42.45 -11.42 4.72
C LEU A 685 -43.53 -10.64 5.50
N LYS A 686 -44.24 -11.32 6.41
CA LYS A 686 -45.21 -10.69 7.31
C LYS A 686 -44.56 -9.71 8.27
N GLU A 687 -43.37 -10.02 8.80
CA GLU A 687 -42.63 -9.12 9.69
C GLU A 687 -42.06 -7.90 8.96
N ARG A 688 -41.47 -8.10 7.78
CA ARG A 688 -40.78 -7.04 7.03
C ARG A 688 -41.73 -6.18 6.20
N ARG A 689 -42.70 -6.78 5.50
CA ARG A 689 -43.64 -6.11 4.59
C ARG A 689 -45.07 -6.68 4.71
N PRO A 690 -45.79 -6.38 5.82
CA PRO A 690 -47.11 -6.96 6.11
C PRO A 690 -48.17 -6.70 5.02
N GLU A 691 -48.10 -5.55 4.35
CA GLU A 691 -49.04 -5.22 3.26
C GLU A 691 -48.87 -6.11 2.02
N VAL A 692 -47.65 -6.56 1.73
CA VAL A 692 -47.35 -7.49 0.62
C VAL A 692 -47.77 -8.89 1.00
N TYR A 693 -47.52 -9.28 2.26
CA TYR A 693 -47.97 -10.57 2.80
C TYR A 693 -49.49 -10.74 2.71
N ASP A 694 -50.27 -9.75 3.15
CA ASP A 694 -51.74 -9.82 3.09
C ASP A 694 -52.27 -9.96 1.65
N LEU A 695 -51.61 -9.30 0.70
CA LEU A 695 -51.93 -9.40 -0.72
C LEU A 695 -51.67 -10.83 -1.24
N VAL A 696 -50.50 -11.40 -0.98
CA VAL A 696 -50.11 -12.76 -1.41
C VAL A 696 -51.04 -13.81 -0.79
N VAL A 697 -51.37 -13.69 0.50
CA VAL A 697 -52.29 -14.61 1.19
C VAL A 697 -53.70 -14.56 0.59
N SER A 698 -54.22 -13.36 0.28
CA SER A 698 -55.55 -13.20 -0.32
C SER A 698 -55.68 -13.89 -1.69
N PHE A 699 -54.59 -13.95 -2.47
CA PHE A 699 -54.55 -14.69 -3.73
C PHE A 699 -54.59 -16.20 -3.53
N ARG A 700 -53.79 -16.73 -2.61
CA ARG A 700 -53.79 -18.16 -2.29
C ARG A 700 -55.17 -18.66 -1.86
N GLU A 701 -55.94 -17.82 -1.17
CA GLU A 701 -57.33 -18.13 -0.79
C GLU A 701 -58.32 -18.07 -1.96
N MET A 702 -58.12 -17.14 -2.91
CA MET A 702 -58.94 -17.04 -4.12
C MET A 702 -58.67 -18.18 -5.11
N GLU A 703 -57.43 -18.62 -5.28
CA GLU A 703 -57.08 -19.75 -6.16
C GLU A 703 -57.51 -21.10 -5.60
N LYS A 704 -57.37 -21.31 -4.28
CA LYS A 704 -57.92 -22.52 -3.63
C LYS A 704 -59.42 -22.70 -3.89
N LYS A 705 -60.17 -21.60 -4.02
CA LYS A 705 -61.59 -21.66 -4.41
C LYS A 705 -61.80 -22.05 -5.87
N LYS A 706 -60.91 -21.65 -6.79
CA LYS A 706 -60.95 -22.03 -8.21
C LYS A 706 -60.58 -23.50 -8.45
N ASP A 707 -59.69 -24.08 -7.66
CA ASP A 707 -59.33 -25.52 -7.78
C ASP A 707 -60.39 -26.45 -7.18
N LEU A 708 -61.35 -25.91 -6.42
CA LEU A 708 -62.46 -26.62 -5.78
C LEU A 708 -63.79 -26.54 -6.58
N GLU A 709 -63.85 -25.68 -7.60
CA GLU A 709 -64.95 -25.54 -8.57
C GLU A 709 -64.64 -26.31 -9.86
#